data_AF-A0A552KNL7-F1
#
_entry.id   AF-A0A552KNL7-F1
#
_cell.length_a   1.000
_cell.length_b   1.000
_cell.length_c   1.000
_cell.angle_alpha   90.00
_cell.angle_beta   90.00
_cell.angle_gamma   90.00
#
_symmetry.space_group_name_H-M   'P 1'
#
loop_
_entity.id
_entity.type
_entity.pdbx_description
1 polymer ?
#
loop_
_entity_poly.entity_id
_entity_poly.type
_entity_poly.pdbx_seq_one_letter_code
_entity_poly.pdbx_strand_id
1 'polypeptide(L)'
;MTKLINLESYLECCQYAHLFAEDPANLIPNPNGLPLAYRDFCNRHQSQSFLPIPAITIAQPTILTPRKSQLPQQNIGLTLPDNSSDQIFIVREANSLVLRSLQSRYIYANVYRYWSYVEQLQQFTHSDKPLVIYDFDSFTPSEITPLTFQNYGNAPYPIPIIDTRSIKKYDALKLSQSYEKIYNSICLAIAKQIVQDLKLNPNNLLEVANYIKKINLFQNKVIEFTSSEYISLIIEINHRFYSYNLSRIDLEGIIYRHFPIADLKKVISETPNYHFVLLSSYAKLPSVKRVLEQQFHENLLVLDLSVNNFSKIWQRKLGNNFALYGQHLDRISFFVRRAGEEIEIRLPEETCYEGEQEATIYGQYLKDGKLEENFPLRTKDVTLPFRINDEPFLDNETGVEQIYKIENQYLGQTPNLDIKIRFRLKPGLMPKLEILDNYDRILDSKLIDREELAISDTLGFISIQAILTFRNNKSQRFINILKTQDIQIPITLSYFTRTINEYITDTASQNNIDSLISVTRSFLNLINNYSNIENESNNGLDVYVIDDQDKNHNLEDFTKNYEKIDKRINEFLENIKSNHVVRQSLMSRDYRDIYKNIFQILGKSFAFSNCLNLDFLYYPDQIYYGNLLPRNIRHIYSIHLQNIARMSCTNQRRKAFWDLFNIISQYHQREFYKVDDYIWGYARILLWYANPESDCLSLEVFSQHFIKILSHCLTLNVSRDRDYLRDALISLIYLLTFREIDPHFVEQGSHAHTQSKRLCEKLEQNPIRSRRANIDVSLNQFFEQLLDGSATQEQVSNMIEID
;
A
#
# COMPACT_ATOMS: atom_id res chain seq x y z
N MET A 1 34.60 -26.39 -13.53
CA MET A 1 35.18 -25.27 -12.78
C MET A 1 34.14 -24.19 -12.58
N THR A 2 34.00 -23.73 -11.33
CA THR A 2 33.09 -22.66 -10.93
C THR A 2 33.44 -21.37 -11.66
N LYS A 3 32.41 -20.65 -12.11
CA LYS A 3 32.54 -19.39 -12.83
C LYS A 3 32.15 -18.22 -11.92
N LEU A 4 33.09 -17.32 -11.68
CA LEU A 4 32.91 -16.12 -10.86
C LEU A 4 32.72 -14.90 -11.76
N ILE A 5 31.55 -14.26 -11.69
CA ILE A 5 31.21 -13.10 -12.52
C ILE A 5 31.06 -11.87 -11.62
N ASN A 6 31.83 -10.82 -11.90
CA ASN A 6 31.80 -9.60 -11.12
C ASN A 6 30.71 -8.64 -11.61
N LEU A 7 29.53 -8.68 -10.99
CA LEU A 7 28.45 -7.78 -11.38
C LEU A 7 28.63 -6.35 -10.86
N GLU A 8 29.54 -6.13 -9.91
CA GLU A 8 29.84 -4.80 -9.40
C GLU A 8 30.96 -4.08 -10.16
N SER A 9 31.59 -4.70 -11.16
CA SER A 9 32.68 -4.06 -11.93
C SER A 9 32.15 -3.21 -13.07
N TYR A 10 32.28 -1.88 -12.96
CA TYR A 10 31.88 -0.96 -14.03
C TYR A 10 32.83 -1.05 -15.23
N LEU A 11 34.12 -1.26 -14.97
CA LEU A 11 35.14 -1.44 -16.02
C LEU A 11 34.84 -2.65 -16.90
N GLU A 12 34.54 -3.81 -16.28
CA GLU A 12 34.15 -5.02 -17.00
C GLU A 12 32.82 -4.85 -17.73
N CYS A 13 31.85 -4.17 -17.11
CA CYS A 13 30.57 -3.88 -17.75
C CYS A 13 30.76 -3.09 -19.06
N CYS A 14 31.53 -1.99 -19.01
CA CYS A 14 31.83 -1.21 -20.21
C CYS A 14 32.60 -2.02 -21.26
N GLN A 15 33.58 -2.83 -20.82
CA GLN A 15 34.38 -3.66 -21.70
C GLN A 15 33.49 -4.66 -22.45
N TYR A 16 32.71 -5.46 -21.72
CA TYR A 16 31.89 -6.49 -22.32
C TYR A 16 30.78 -5.89 -23.18
N ALA A 17 30.11 -4.84 -22.73
CA ALA A 17 29.08 -4.14 -23.52
C ALA A 17 29.63 -3.73 -24.90
N HIS A 18 30.78 -3.06 -24.95
CA HIS A 18 31.39 -2.65 -26.21
C HIS A 18 31.97 -3.81 -27.04
N LEU A 19 32.40 -4.91 -26.41
CA LEU A 19 32.82 -6.14 -27.12
C LEU A 19 31.64 -6.81 -27.84
N PHE A 20 30.46 -6.80 -27.23
CA PHE A 20 29.24 -7.42 -27.75
C PHE A 20 28.29 -6.42 -28.42
N ALA A 21 28.76 -5.20 -28.69
CA ALA A 21 28.02 -4.13 -29.37
C ALA A 21 26.69 -3.73 -28.68
N GLU A 22 26.64 -3.79 -27.35
CA GLU A 22 25.55 -3.25 -26.54
C GLU A 22 25.92 -1.89 -25.94
N ASP A 23 24.91 -1.07 -25.65
CA ASP A 23 25.09 0.22 -24.98
C ASP A 23 25.28 0.00 -23.47
N PRO A 24 26.43 0.40 -22.89
CA PRO A 24 26.67 0.28 -21.45
C PRO A 24 25.59 0.96 -20.60
N ALA A 25 24.96 2.04 -21.09
CA ALA A 25 23.94 2.78 -20.33
C ALA A 25 22.74 1.90 -19.93
N ASN A 26 22.40 0.91 -20.76
CA ASN A 26 21.29 -0.02 -20.50
C ASN A 26 21.63 -1.09 -19.45
N LEU A 27 22.90 -1.20 -19.07
CA LEU A 27 23.40 -2.21 -18.13
C LEU A 27 23.75 -1.61 -16.76
N ILE A 28 23.78 -0.28 -16.64
CA ILE A 28 24.05 0.42 -15.38
C ILE A 28 22.88 0.18 -14.42
N PRO A 29 23.11 -0.36 -13.21
CA PRO A 29 22.06 -0.54 -12.22
C PRO A 29 21.48 0.79 -11.75
N ASN A 30 20.20 0.78 -11.38
CA ASN A 30 19.64 1.85 -10.56
C ASN A 30 20.45 1.96 -9.26
N PRO A 31 20.66 3.16 -8.70
CA PRO A 31 21.48 3.33 -7.50
C PRO A 31 21.10 2.37 -6.37
N ASN A 32 19.80 2.21 -6.12
CA ASN A 32 19.26 1.38 -5.03
C ASN A 32 18.98 -0.08 -5.44
N GLY A 33 19.29 -0.48 -6.67
CA GLY A 33 18.97 -1.80 -7.22
C GLY A 33 20.18 -2.70 -7.40
N LEU A 34 19.93 -4.00 -7.57
CA LEU A 34 20.96 -4.95 -8.01
C LEU A 34 21.23 -4.78 -9.52
N PRO A 35 22.44 -5.13 -10.01
CA PRO A 35 22.82 -5.13 -11.42
C PRO A 35 22.17 -6.27 -12.23
N LEU A 36 20.84 -6.36 -12.22
CA LEU A 36 20.07 -7.43 -12.87
C LEU A 36 20.19 -7.39 -14.40
N ALA A 37 20.13 -6.20 -15.01
CA ALA A 37 20.32 -6.06 -16.46
C ALA A 37 21.71 -6.56 -16.90
N TYR A 38 22.74 -6.21 -16.13
CA TYR A 38 24.11 -6.67 -16.40
C TYR A 38 24.30 -8.17 -16.12
N ARG A 39 23.63 -8.73 -15.09
CA ARG A 39 23.55 -10.19 -14.86
C ARG A 39 22.97 -10.90 -16.08
N ASP A 40 21.84 -10.42 -16.59
CA ASP A 40 21.13 -11.05 -17.71
C ASP A 40 21.95 -10.97 -18.99
N PHE A 41 22.61 -9.84 -19.22
CA PHE A 41 23.63 -9.71 -20.26
C PHE A 41 24.76 -10.75 -20.11
N CYS A 42 25.36 -10.87 -18.93
CA CYS A 42 26.43 -11.84 -18.68
C CYS A 42 25.93 -13.28 -18.92
N ASN A 43 24.73 -13.63 -18.48
CA ASN A 43 24.13 -14.94 -18.69
C ASN A 43 23.87 -15.24 -20.18
N ARG A 44 23.46 -14.25 -20.98
CA ARG A 44 23.29 -14.41 -22.43
C ARG A 44 24.61 -14.69 -23.15
N HIS A 45 25.70 -14.06 -22.71
CA HIS A 45 26.98 -14.09 -23.42
C HIS A 45 28.06 -14.97 -22.76
N GLN A 46 27.81 -15.59 -21.60
CA GLN A 46 28.84 -16.31 -20.85
C GLN A 46 29.43 -17.55 -21.56
N SER A 47 28.70 -18.14 -22.51
CA SER A 47 29.16 -19.27 -23.34
C SER A 47 29.92 -18.82 -24.59
N GLN A 48 29.93 -17.51 -24.88
CA GLN A 48 30.58 -16.95 -26.06
C GLN A 48 32.02 -16.57 -25.72
N SER A 49 32.96 -17.33 -26.26
CA SER A 49 34.37 -16.98 -26.25
C SER A 49 34.63 -15.77 -27.14
N PHE A 50 35.46 -14.83 -26.68
CA PHE A 50 35.95 -13.71 -27.47
C PHE A 50 37.48 -13.70 -27.53
N LEU A 51 38.01 -13.03 -28.56
CA LEU A 51 39.45 -12.86 -28.72
C LEU A 51 39.93 -11.63 -27.93
N PRO A 52 41.13 -11.67 -27.35
CA PRO A 52 41.77 -10.48 -26.81
C PRO A 52 41.88 -9.40 -27.88
N ILE A 53 41.51 -8.17 -27.56
CA ILE A 53 41.64 -7.05 -28.50
C ILE A 53 43.14 -6.75 -28.65
N PRO A 54 43.66 -6.66 -29.88
CA PRO A 54 45.07 -6.36 -30.13
C PRO A 54 45.37 -4.87 -29.92
N ALA A 55 45.18 -4.38 -28.70
CA ALA A 55 45.25 -2.96 -28.35
C ALA A 55 46.65 -2.50 -27.92
N ILE A 56 47.53 -3.42 -27.52
CA ILE A 56 48.90 -3.11 -27.07
C ILE A 56 49.89 -3.62 -28.11
N THR A 57 50.74 -2.72 -28.61
CA THR A 57 51.68 -3.00 -29.70
C THR A 57 52.71 -4.06 -29.30
N ILE A 58 53.24 -3.98 -28.07
CA ILE A 58 54.24 -4.93 -27.54
C ILE A 58 53.66 -6.34 -27.35
N ALA A 59 52.34 -6.45 -27.18
CA ALA A 59 51.65 -7.73 -27.08
C ALA A 59 51.49 -8.42 -28.44
N GLN A 60 51.73 -7.70 -29.55
CA GLN A 60 51.58 -8.25 -30.89
C GLN A 60 52.87 -8.94 -31.35
N PRO A 61 52.75 -10.09 -32.06
CA PRO A 61 53.92 -10.76 -32.60
C PRO A 61 54.63 -9.89 -33.64
N THR A 62 55.95 -9.79 -33.55
CA THR A 62 56.79 -9.06 -34.52
C THR A 62 56.92 -9.79 -35.86
N ILE A 63 56.58 -11.08 -35.90
CA ILE A 63 56.61 -11.92 -37.10
C ILE A 63 55.29 -12.68 -37.20
N LEU A 64 54.60 -12.53 -38.32
CA LEU A 64 53.40 -13.32 -38.63
C LEU A 64 53.82 -14.77 -38.91
N THR A 65 53.28 -15.70 -38.13
CA THR A 65 53.53 -17.13 -38.33
C THR A 65 52.24 -17.86 -38.69
N PRO A 66 52.30 -18.91 -39.53
CA PRO A 66 51.14 -19.76 -39.80
C PRO A 66 50.59 -20.34 -38.49
N ARG A 67 49.26 -20.30 -38.33
CA ARG A 67 48.55 -20.66 -37.10
C ARG A 67 48.80 -22.14 -36.74
N LYS A 68 49.56 -22.41 -35.67
CA LYS A 68 49.85 -23.78 -35.19
C LYS A 68 48.99 -24.23 -34.01
N SER A 69 48.32 -23.30 -33.32
CA SER A 69 47.49 -23.56 -32.13
C SER A 69 46.19 -22.75 -32.15
N GLN A 70 45.20 -23.18 -31.34
CA GLN A 70 43.99 -22.39 -31.08
C GLN A 70 44.37 -21.05 -30.45
N LEU A 71 43.68 -19.97 -30.84
CA LEU A 71 43.91 -18.66 -30.23
C LEU A 71 43.48 -18.70 -28.76
N PRO A 72 44.18 -17.97 -27.87
CA PRO A 72 43.74 -17.82 -26.50
C PRO A 72 42.37 -17.16 -26.51
N GLN A 73 41.34 -17.92 -26.13
CA GLN A 73 39.98 -17.42 -25.98
C GLN A 73 39.79 -16.91 -24.56
N GLN A 74 39.12 -15.77 -24.43
CA GLN A 74 38.64 -15.24 -23.17
C GLN A 74 37.13 -15.46 -23.06
N ASN A 75 36.65 -15.58 -21.83
CA ASN A 75 35.24 -15.68 -21.51
C ASN A 75 34.91 -14.60 -20.49
N ILE A 76 33.64 -14.21 -20.41
CA ILE A 76 33.14 -13.35 -19.33
C ILE A 76 33.44 -14.02 -17.99
N GLY A 77 33.98 -13.29 -17.01
CA GLY A 77 34.23 -13.79 -15.65
C GLY A 77 35.48 -14.66 -15.47
N LEU A 78 35.83 -14.91 -14.21
CA LEU A 78 37.00 -15.67 -13.78
C LEU A 78 36.61 -17.14 -13.52
N THR A 79 37.44 -18.08 -13.99
CA THR A 79 37.28 -19.50 -13.68
C THR A 79 38.07 -19.87 -12.42
N LEU A 80 37.38 -20.42 -11.41
CA LEU A 80 38.01 -20.92 -10.19
C LEU A 80 38.43 -22.39 -10.38
N PRO A 81 39.61 -22.78 -9.90
CA PRO A 81 40.16 -24.12 -10.15
C PRO A 81 39.49 -25.20 -9.28
N ASP A 82 38.25 -25.58 -9.58
CA ASP A 82 37.53 -26.63 -8.84
C ASP A 82 36.75 -27.62 -9.75
N ASN A 83 36.15 -28.63 -9.11
CA ASN A 83 35.38 -29.68 -9.78
C ASN A 83 33.89 -29.33 -9.93
N SER A 84 33.44 -28.13 -9.54
CA SER A 84 32.05 -27.72 -9.66
C SER A 84 31.80 -27.01 -11.00
N SER A 85 30.57 -27.02 -11.50
CA SER A 85 30.13 -26.21 -12.65
C SER A 85 29.25 -25.04 -12.22
N ASP A 86 29.31 -24.66 -10.95
CA ASP A 86 28.48 -23.59 -10.39
C ASP A 86 28.85 -22.21 -10.97
N GLN A 87 27.88 -21.31 -10.93
CA GLN A 87 28.08 -19.89 -11.23
C GLN A 87 27.87 -19.09 -9.94
N ILE A 88 28.82 -18.21 -9.63
CA ILE A 88 28.78 -17.33 -8.46
C ILE A 88 28.90 -15.89 -8.94
N PHE A 89 27.97 -15.04 -8.51
CA PHE A 89 28.02 -13.62 -8.77
C PHE A 89 28.66 -12.86 -7.63
N ILE A 90 29.48 -11.86 -7.94
CA ILE A 90 29.93 -10.86 -6.98
C ILE A 90 28.95 -9.71 -7.02
N VAL A 91 28.33 -9.40 -5.88
CA VAL A 91 27.27 -8.40 -5.76
C VAL A 91 27.53 -7.46 -4.59
N ARG A 92 27.01 -6.24 -4.64
CA ARG A 92 27.05 -5.29 -3.53
C ARG A 92 26.40 -5.87 -2.27
N GLU A 93 26.82 -5.35 -1.12
CA GLU A 93 26.16 -5.61 0.15
C GLU A 93 24.71 -5.10 0.08
N ALA A 94 23.76 -5.97 0.39
CA ALA A 94 22.34 -5.69 0.36
C ALA A 94 21.63 -6.60 1.37
N ASN A 95 20.46 -6.17 1.85
CA ASN A 95 19.65 -7.00 2.74
C ASN A 95 19.18 -8.28 2.03
N SER A 96 18.81 -9.28 2.83
CA SER A 96 18.45 -10.61 2.35
C SER A 96 17.26 -10.63 1.38
N LEU A 97 16.35 -9.65 1.48
CA LEU A 97 15.19 -9.54 0.59
C LEU A 97 15.53 -8.93 -0.77
N VAL A 98 16.38 -7.91 -0.84
CA VAL A 98 16.83 -7.32 -2.11
C VAL A 98 17.50 -8.39 -2.97
N LEU A 99 18.29 -9.27 -2.34
CA LEU A 99 18.95 -10.41 -2.98
C LEU A 99 18.00 -11.48 -3.50
N ARG A 100 16.71 -11.48 -3.11
CA ARG A 100 15.69 -12.40 -3.67
C ARG A 100 15.56 -12.27 -5.18
N SER A 101 15.68 -11.06 -5.71
CA SER A 101 15.60 -10.77 -7.14
C SER A 101 16.78 -11.36 -7.95
N LEU A 102 17.89 -11.69 -7.29
CA LEU A 102 19.08 -12.23 -7.95
C LEU A 102 18.90 -13.69 -8.39
N GLN A 103 18.17 -14.50 -7.61
CA GLN A 103 17.89 -15.92 -7.86
C GLN A 103 19.14 -16.76 -8.23
N SER A 104 20.30 -16.46 -7.63
CA SER A 104 21.57 -17.12 -7.97
C SER A 104 22.53 -17.11 -6.77
N ARG A 105 23.54 -17.99 -6.78
CA ARG A 105 24.59 -17.98 -5.75
C ARG A 105 25.44 -16.72 -5.87
N TYR A 106 25.85 -16.18 -4.73
CA TYR A 106 26.60 -14.94 -4.69
C TYR A 106 27.65 -14.90 -3.59
N ILE A 107 28.56 -13.95 -3.71
CA ILE A 107 29.46 -13.48 -2.67
C ILE A 107 29.41 -11.95 -2.67
N TYR A 108 29.48 -11.34 -1.50
CA TYR A 108 29.49 -9.89 -1.39
C TYR A 108 30.80 -9.29 -1.92
N ALA A 109 30.71 -8.11 -2.54
CA ALA A 109 31.82 -7.45 -3.20
C ALA A 109 32.96 -7.18 -2.22
N ASN A 110 32.69 -6.56 -1.07
CA ASN A 110 33.72 -6.25 -0.09
C ASN A 110 34.30 -7.51 0.55
N VAL A 111 33.52 -8.58 0.69
CA VAL A 111 34.02 -9.90 1.11
C VAL A 111 34.98 -10.46 0.07
N TYR A 112 34.60 -10.44 -1.21
CA TYR A 112 35.49 -10.86 -2.30
C TYR A 112 36.78 -10.03 -2.32
N ARG A 113 36.68 -8.71 -2.14
CA ARG A 113 37.84 -7.82 -2.08
C ARG A 113 38.74 -8.12 -0.88
N TYR A 114 38.16 -8.31 0.31
CA TYR A 114 38.89 -8.70 1.50
C TYR A 114 39.69 -9.98 1.25
N TRP A 115 39.06 -11.05 0.78
CA TRP A 115 39.76 -12.32 0.51
C TRP A 115 40.76 -12.23 -0.64
N SER A 116 40.51 -11.37 -1.62
CA SER A 116 41.45 -11.11 -2.72
C SER A 116 42.77 -10.53 -2.20
N TYR A 117 42.72 -9.70 -1.14
CA TYR A 117 43.87 -8.94 -0.64
C TYR A 117 44.17 -9.17 0.85
N VAL A 118 43.71 -10.30 1.42
CA VAL A 118 43.75 -10.55 2.87
C VAL A 118 45.14 -10.40 3.46
N GLU A 119 46.19 -10.82 2.75
CA GLU A 119 47.59 -10.69 3.18
C GLU A 119 48.02 -9.23 3.43
N GLN A 120 47.49 -8.27 2.67
CA GLN A 120 47.74 -6.84 2.86
C GLN A 120 46.83 -6.22 3.93
N LEU A 121 45.72 -6.87 4.27
CA LEU A 121 44.67 -6.34 5.15
C LEU A 121 44.70 -6.90 6.58
N GLN A 122 45.50 -7.94 6.86
CA GLN A 122 45.59 -8.61 8.16
C GLN A 122 45.81 -7.67 9.36
N GLN A 123 46.50 -6.54 9.16
CA GLN A 123 46.74 -5.57 10.23
C GLN A 123 45.45 -4.91 10.73
N PHE A 124 44.42 -4.82 9.90
CA PHE A 124 43.14 -4.19 10.26
C PHE A 124 42.14 -5.18 10.85
N THR A 125 42.33 -6.48 10.66
CA THR A 125 41.35 -7.50 11.08
C THR A 125 41.33 -7.76 12.58
N HIS A 126 42.29 -7.22 13.33
CA HIS A 126 42.39 -7.32 14.79
C HIS A 126 42.02 -6.01 15.50
N SER A 127 41.56 -5.01 14.76
CA SER A 127 41.18 -3.70 15.29
C SER A 127 39.68 -3.65 15.57
N ASP A 128 39.30 -2.88 16.60
CA ASP A 128 37.88 -2.57 16.89
C ASP A 128 37.25 -1.62 15.85
N LYS A 129 38.07 -0.96 15.02
CA LYS A 129 37.59 -0.06 13.96
C LYS A 129 37.12 -0.86 12.74
N PRO A 130 35.90 -0.60 12.21
CA PRO A 130 35.46 -1.24 10.98
C PRO A 130 36.27 -0.78 9.76
N LEU A 131 36.38 -1.66 8.76
CA LEU A 131 37.12 -1.42 7.52
C LEU A 131 36.19 -0.93 6.40
N VAL A 132 36.49 0.23 5.83
CA VAL A 132 35.81 0.81 4.68
C VAL A 132 36.66 0.57 3.44
N ILE A 133 36.05 0.02 2.40
CA ILE A 133 36.70 -0.25 1.12
C ILE A 133 36.09 0.65 0.04
N TYR A 134 36.90 1.52 -0.54
CA TYR A 134 36.54 2.27 -1.74
C TYR A 134 37.10 1.56 -2.97
N ASP A 135 36.22 1.11 -3.87
CA ASP A 135 36.61 0.47 -5.12
C ASP A 135 36.20 1.32 -6.32
N PHE A 136 37.12 2.11 -6.86
CA PHE A 136 36.84 2.99 -8.00
C PHE A 136 36.77 2.27 -9.35
N ASP A 137 37.00 0.95 -9.39
CA ASP A 137 36.75 0.13 -10.58
C ASP A 137 35.29 -0.38 -10.63
N SER A 138 34.54 -0.19 -9.53
CA SER A 138 33.18 -0.67 -9.36
C SER A 138 32.10 0.37 -9.68
N PHE A 139 30.84 -0.07 -9.78
CA PHE A 139 29.69 0.83 -9.75
C PHE A 139 29.68 1.63 -8.44
N THR A 140 29.17 2.86 -8.49
CA THR A 140 29.02 3.68 -7.29
C THR A 140 28.04 3.00 -6.34
N PRO A 141 28.45 2.67 -5.12
CA PRO A 141 27.53 2.11 -4.15
C PRO A 141 26.53 3.19 -3.74
N SER A 142 25.23 2.86 -3.73
CA SER A 142 24.22 3.72 -3.09
C SER A 142 24.47 3.88 -1.60
N GLU A 143 25.15 2.91 -1.01
CA GLU A 143 25.32 2.75 0.42
C GLU A 143 26.67 2.08 0.74
N ILE A 144 27.40 2.62 1.72
CA ILE A 144 28.70 2.06 2.15
C ILE A 144 28.46 1.14 3.35
N THR A 145 28.91 -0.12 3.24
CA THR A 145 28.85 -1.10 4.34
C THR A 145 30.27 -1.45 4.80
N PRO A 146 30.73 -0.90 5.95
CA PRO A 146 32.01 -1.27 6.54
C PRO A 146 32.02 -2.72 7.01
N LEU A 147 33.19 -3.37 6.93
CA LEU A 147 33.40 -4.73 7.43
C LEU A 147 33.92 -4.72 8.86
N THR A 148 33.33 -5.55 9.71
CA THR A 148 33.96 -5.96 10.98
C THR A 148 34.49 -7.38 10.83
N PHE A 149 35.25 -7.88 11.81
CA PHE A 149 35.91 -9.17 11.69
C PHE A 149 35.75 -10.01 12.96
N GLN A 150 35.56 -11.32 12.80
CA GLN A 150 35.50 -12.27 13.90
C GLN A 150 36.30 -13.53 13.59
N ASN A 151 36.98 -14.07 14.60
CA ASN A 151 37.61 -15.37 14.48
C ASN A 151 36.53 -16.46 14.52
N TYR A 152 36.44 -17.29 13.48
CA TYR A 152 35.40 -18.32 13.38
C TYR A 152 35.90 -19.61 12.71
N GLY A 153 35.57 -20.75 13.33
CA GLY A 153 35.88 -22.09 12.81
C GLY A 153 37.38 -22.32 12.54
N ASN A 154 37.68 -23.03 11.44
CA ASN A 154 39.03 -23.38 11.01
C ASN A 154 39.61 -22.38 9.98
N ALA A 155 39.08 -21.16 9.93
CA ALA A 155 39.50 -20.18 8.93
C ALA A 155 40.95 -19.73 9.17
N PRO A 156 41.77 -19.57 8.11
CA PRO A 156 43.16 -19.13 8.25
C PRO A 156 43.29 -17.64 8.62
N TYR A 157 42.21 -16.87 8.45
CA TYR A 157 42.13 -15.44 8.74
C TYR A 157 40.76 -15.13 9.34
N PRO A 158 40.60 -14.02 10.09
CA PRO A 158 39.32 -13.59 10.60
C PRO A 158 38.27 -13.48 9.49
N ILE A 159 37.04 -13.88 9.79
CA ILE A 159 35.91 -13.85 8.88
C ILE A 159 35.32 -12.44 8.85
N PRO A 160 35.11 -11.84 7.66
CA PRO A 160 34.43 -10.56 7.54
C PRO A 160 32.95 -10.73 7.90
N ILE A 161 32.45 -9.83 8.75
CA ILE A 161 31.05 -9.76 9.17
C ILE A 161 30.40 -8.55 8.50
N ILE A 162 29.25 -8.80 7.89
CA ILE A 162 28.46 -7.80 7.19
C ILE A 162 27.28 -7.39 8.06
N ASP A 163 27.08 -6.08 8.22
CA ASP A 163 25.95 -5.51 8.95
C ASP A 163 25.13 -4.57 8.05
N THR A 164 24.03 -5.09 7.49
CA THR A 164 23.06 -4.35 6.66
C THR A 164 21.94 -3.70 7.48
N ARG A 165 21.98 -3.77 8.83
CA ARG A 165 20.83 -3.36 9.67
C ARG A 165 20.61 -1.86 9.81
N SER A 166 21.63 -1.04 9.55
CA SER A 166 21.55 0.39 9.83
C SER A 166 22.37 1.19 8.85
N ILE A 167 22.15 0.97 7.56
CA ILE A 167 23.08 1.44 6.53
C ILE A 167 23.09 2.98 6.40
N LYS A 168 21.96 3.64 6.71
CA LYS A 168 21.88 5.12 6.80
C LYS A 168 22.89 5.73 7.78
N LYS A 169 23.31 5.00 8.83
CA LYS A 169 24.33 5.50 9.78
C LYS A 169 25.70 5.72 9.14
N TYR A 170 25.91 5.16 7.94
CA TYR A 170 27.14 5.24 7.18
C TYR A 170 27.08 6.27 6.04
N ASP A 171 26.03 7.10 5.96
CA ASP A 171 25.90 8.12 4.90
C ASP A 171 27.09 9.10 4.86
N ALA A 172 27.69 9.40 6.01
CA ALA A 172 28.90 10.24 6.10
C ALA A 172 30.12 9.63 5.38
N LEU A 173 30.11 8.34 5.07
CA LEU A 173 31.19 7.64 4.34
C LEU A 173 31.04 7.75 2.82
N LYS A 174 29.92 8.29 2.31
CA LYS A 174 29.66 8.42 0.88
C LYS A 174 30.50 9.52 0.26
N LEU A 175 30.98 9.26 -0.96
CA LEU A 175 31.63 10.28 -1.78
C LEU A 175 30.57 11.00 -2.63
N SER A 176 30.78 12.29 -2.83
CA SER A 176 29.93 13.17 -3.64
C SER A 176 30.02 12.88 -5.14
N GLN A 177 31.13 12.29 -5.58
CA GLN A 177 31.40 11.99 -6.98
C GLN A 177 31.23 10.50 -7.28
N SER A 178 30.46 10.19 -8.33
CA SER A 178 30.26 8.82 -8.79
C SER A 178 31.50 8.26 -9.50
N TYR A 179 31.76 6.98 -9.29
CA TYR A 179 32.91 6.23 -9.80
C TYR A 179 32.83 6.11 -11.32
N GLU A 180 31.63 5.91 -11.86
CA GLU A 180 31.37 5.87 -13.29
C GLU A 180 31.73 7.20 -13.95
N LYS A 181 31.41 8.34 -13.30
CA LYS A 181 31.74 9.66 -13.82
C LYS A 181 33.24 9.91 -13.80
N ILE A 182 33.95 9.43 -12.78
CA ILE A 182 35.42 9.49 -12.71
C ILE A 182 36.02 8.73 -13.90
N TYR A 183 35.64 7.46 -14.08
CA TYR A 183 36.14 6.63 -15.18
C TYR A 183 35.82 7.24 -16.56
N ASN A 184 34.56 7.64 -16.76
CA ASN A 184 34.13 8.24 -18.02
C ASN A 184 34.90 9.52 -18.34
N SER A 185 35.15 10.38 -17.34
CA SER A 185 35.91 11.62 -17.52
C SER A 185 37.37 11.34 -17.87
N ILE A 186 38.00 10.35 -17.23
CA ILE A 186 39.37 9.92 -17.54
C ILE A 186 39.45 9.40 -18.98
N CYS A 187 38.57 8.48 -19.39
CA CYS A 187 38.54 7.97 -20.76
C CYS A 187 38.33 9.07 -21.79
N LEU A 188 37.46 10.03 -21.51
CA LEU A 188 37.13 11.13 -22.43
C LEU A 188 38.29 12.13 -22.52
N ALA A 189 39.02 12.39 -21.43
CA ALA A 189 40.23 13.19 -21.44
C ALA A 189 41.38 12.53 -22.23
N ILE A 190 41.59 11.22 -22.06
CA ILE A 190 42.56 10.45 -22.85
C ILE A 190 42.18 10.47 -24.33
N ALA A 191 40.89 10.25 -24.65
CA ALA A 191 40.38 10.29 -26.00
C ALA A 191 40.58 11.67 -26.66
N LYS A 192 40.34 12.74 -25.91
CA LYS A 192 40.56 14.12 -26.38
C LYS A 192 42.02 14.34 -26.75
N GLN A 193 42.94 13.87 -25.92
CA GLN A 193 44.37 13.95 -26.21
C GLN A 193 44.73 13.17 -27.48
N ILE A 194 44.30 11.92 -27.61
CA ILE A 194 44.54 11.08 -28.80
C ILE A 194 44.01 11.74 -30.08
N VAL A 195 42.77 12.26 -30.04
CA VAL A 195 42.16 12.93 -31.21
C VAL A 195 42.95 14.17 -31.62
N GLN A 196 43.43 14.95 -30.65
CA GLN A 196 44.25 16.13 -30.90
C GLN A 196 45.62 15.77 -31.49
N ASP A 197 46.32 14.82 -30.88
CA ASP A 197 47.68 14.44 -31.24
C ASP A 197 47.74 13.74 -32.61
N LEU A 198 46.74 12.90 -32.92
CA LEU A 198 46.59 12.25 -34.22
C LEU A 198 45.90 13.15 -35.27
N LYS A 199 45.50 14.38 -34.92
CA LYS A 199 44.78 15.33 -35.78
C LYS A 199 43.53 14.73 -36.44
N LEU A 200 42.78 13.94 -35.66
CA LEU A 200 41.54 13.30 -36.10
C LEU A 200 40.36 14.28 -36.07
N ASN A 201 39.25 13.91 -36.71
CA ASN A 201 38.04 14.72 -36.66
C ASN A 201 37.53 14.78 -35.20
N PRO A 202 37.17 15.96 -34.66
CA PRO A 202 36.59 16.08 -33.32
C PRO A 202 35.39 15.16 -33.07
N ASN A 203 34.64 14.80 -34.12
CA ASN A 203 33.52 13.88 -34.05
C ASN A 203 33.93 12.44 -33.64
N ASN A 204 35.20 12.07 -33.77
CA ASN A 204 35.71 10.76 -33.34
C ASN A 204 35.92 10.67 -31.82
N LEU A 205 35.76 11.76 -31.07
CA LEU A 205 36.01 11.79 -29.62
C LEU A 205 35.28 10.67 -28.85
N LEU A 206 33.98 10.52 -29.09
CA LEU A 206 33.18 9.52 -28.40
C LEU A 206 33.57 8.09 -28.79
N GLU A 207 33.89 7.88 -30.06
CA GLU A 207 34.33 6.59 -30.60
C GLU A 207 35.65 6.15 -29.97
N VAL A 208 36.62 7.07 -29.88
CA VAL A 208 37.91 6.81 -29.20
C VAL A 208 37.69 6.55 -27.71
N ALA A 209 36.83 7.31 -27.05
CA ALA A 209 36.50 7.08 -25.64
C ALA A 209 35.89 5.68 -25.42
N ASN A 210 34.97 5.26 -26.29
CA ASN A 210 34.36 3.92 -26.25
C ASN A 210 35.40 2.83 -26.54
N TYR A 211 36.32 3.06 -27.48
CA TYR A 211 37.42 2.12 -27.75
C TYR A 211 38.33 1.94 -26.53
N ILE A 212 38.70 3.02 -25.82
CA ILE A 212 39.49 2.96 -24.58
C ILE A 212 38.78 2.09 -23.52
N LYS A 213 37.46 2.25 -23.40
CA LYS A 213 36.65 1.42 -22.49
C LYS A 213 36.60 -0.05 -22.94
N LYS A 214 36.42 -0.29 -24.25
CA LYS A 214 36.39 -1.62 -24.88
C LYS A 214 37.69 -2.40 -24.63
N ILE A 215 38.84 -1.74 -24.62
CA ILE A 215 40.14 -2.40 -24.36
C ILE A 215 40.47 -2.55 -22.87
N ASN A 216 39.65 -1.96 -21.99
CA ASN A 216 39.83 -1.94 -20.54
C ASN A 216 41.29 -1.61 -20.15
N LEU A 217 41.74 -0.42 -20.55
CA LEU A 217 43.14 0.02 -20.45
C LEU A 217 43.75 -0.18 -19.07
N PHE A 218 42.99 -0.10 -17.98
CA PHE A 218 43.53 -0.16 -16.62
C PHE A 218 43.59 -1.56 -16.01
N GLN A 219 42.85 -2.54 -16.57
CA GLN A 219 42.89 -3.94 -16.10
C GLN A 219 43.66 -4.88 -17.04
N ASN A 220 44.06 -4.43 -18.22
CA ASN A 220 44.80 -5.27 -19.17
C ASN A 220 46.13 -5.74 -18.58
N LYS A 221 46.28 -7.07 -18.38
CA LYS A 221 47.47 -7.72 -17.79
C LYS A 221 48.76 -7.47 -18.57
N VAL A 222 48.67 -7.04 -19.83
CA VAL A 222 49.85 -6.69 -20.63
C VAL A 222 50.41 -5.31 -20.25
N ILE A 223 49.64 -4.54 -19.47
CA ILE A 223 50.09 -3.32 -18.78
C ILE A 223 50.39 -3.71 -17.33
N GLU A 224 51.24 -4.72 -17.13
CA GLU A 224 52.26 -4.51 -16.11
C GLU A 224 52.99 -3.27 -16.60
N PHE A 225 52.81 -2.13 -15.92
CA PHE A 225 53.41 -0.87 -16.33
C PHE A 225 54.91 -1.06 -16.41
N THR A 226 55.38 -1.46 -17.59
CA THR A 226 56.78 -1.62 -17.91
C THR A 226 57.45 -0.30 -17.54
N SER A 227 58.72 -0.36 -17.15
CA SER A 227 59.51 0.83 -16.81
C SER A 227 59.51 1.91 -17.91
N SER A 228 58.99 1.61 -19.11
CA SER A 228 58.73 2.51 -20.22
C SER A 228 57.98 3.79 -19.83
N GLU A 229 58.42 4.90 -20.42
CA GLU A 229 57.77 6.20 -20.33
C GLU A 229 56.48 6.29 -21.18
N TYR A 230 56.32 5.40 -22.16
CA TYR A 230 55.21 5.41 -23.11
C TYR A 230 54.49 4.06 -23.17
N ILE A 231 53.18 4.11 -23.35
CA ILE A 231 52.30 2.97 -23.62
C ILE A 231 51.91 2.99 -25.10
N SER A 232 52.46 2.07 -25.89
CA SER A 232 52.20 1.97 -27.33
C SER A 232 50.87 1.25 -27.61
N LEU A 233 49.84 2.04 -27.94
CA LEU A 233 48.49 1.61 -28.23
C LEU A 233 48.24 1.43 -29.73
N ILE A 234 47.37 0.49 -30.06
CA ILE A 234 46.71 0.36 -31.36
C ILE A 234 45.24 0.73 -31.16
N ILE A 235 44.79 1.77 -31.86
CA ILE A 235 43.45 2.33 -31.72
C ILE A 235 42.67 2.07 -32.99
N GLU A 236 41.49 1.48 -32.87
CA GLU A 236 40.56 1.27 -33.97
C GLU A 236 39.53 2.40 -34.02
N ILE A 237 39.43 3.08 -35.16
CA ILE A 237 38.46 4.16 -35.40
C ILE A 237 37.94 4.00 -36.83
N ASN A 238 36.63 3.81 -37.02
CA ASN A 238 35.96 3.57 -38.29
C ASN A 238 36.67 2.49 -39.13
N HIS A 239 36.97 1.35 -38.50
CA HIS A 239 37.69 0.22 -39.11
C HIS A 239 39.11 0.53 -39.60
N ARG A 240 39.71 1.63 -39.13
CA ARG A 240 41.12 1.97 -39.37
C ARG A 240 41.92 1.87 -38.09
N PHE A 241 43.12 1.33 -38.18
CA PHE A 241 44.03 1.20 -37.04
C PHE A 241 45.06 2.33 -37.03
N TYR A 242 45.23 2.94 -35.86
CA TYR A 242 46.21 3.99 -35.59
C TYR A 242 47.17 3.51 -34.51
N SER A 243 48.46 3.79 -34.69
CA SER A 243 49.44 3.61 -33.61
C SER A 243 49.55 4.91 -32.82
N TYR A 244 49.54 4.81 -31.50
CA TYR A 244 49.61 5.95 -30.62
C TYR A 244 50.47 5.63 -29.39
N ASN A 245 51.40 6.52 -29.05
CA ASN A 245 52.24 6.38 -27.86
C ASN A 245 51.71 7.28 -26.76
N LEU A 246 50.95 6.71 -25.83
CA LEU A 246 50.42 7.45 -24.68
C LEU A 246 51.54 7.66 -23.65
N SER A 247 51.89 8.92 -23.40
CA SER A 247 52.82 9.30 -22.33
C SER A 247 52.27 8.89 -20.96
N ARG A 248 53.10 8.22 -20.15
CA ARG A 248 52.74 7.87 -18.77
C ARG A 248 52.49 9.12 -17.92
N ILE A 249 53.29 10.17 -18.11
CA ILE A 249 53.15 11.42 -17.35
C ILE A 249 51.79 12.08 -17.65
N ASP A 250 51.38 12.08 -18.92
CA ASP A 250 50.08 12.67 -19.30
C ASP A 250 48.92 11.85 -18.75
N LEU A 251 49.01 10.51 -18.83
CA LEU A 251 48.02 9.61 -18.25
C LEU A 251 47.88 9.82 -16.73
N GLU A 252 49.00 9.84 -16.01
CA GLU A 252 49.02 10.08 -14.56
C GLU A 252 48.48 11.48 -14.22
N GLY A 253 48.80 12.49 -15.02
CA GLY A 253 48.29 13.86 -14.89
C GLY A 253 46.77 13.97 -15.12
N ILE A 254 46.23 13.23 -16.11
CA ILE A 254 44.79 13.15 -16.36
C ILE A 254 44.09 12.50 -15.16
N ILE A 255 44.59 11.35 -14.69
CA ILE A 255 44.01 10.64 -13.54
C ILE A 255 43.98 11.55 -12.31
N TYR A 256 45.11 12.20 -11.99
CA TYR A 256 45.20 13.08 -10.83
C TYR A 256 44.15 14.21 -10.83
N ARG A 257 43.86 14.80 -11.99
CA ARG A 257 42.86 15.87 -12.13
C ARG A 257 41.42 15.41 -11.90
N HIS A 258 41.14 14.13 -12.14
CA HIS A 258 39.79 13.58 -12.06
C HIS A 258 39.55 12.74 -10.80
N PHE A 259 40.60 12.40 -10.06
CA PHE A 259 40.51 11.61 -8.84
C PHE A 259 39.98 12.45 -7.66
N PRO A 260 39.03 11.96 -6.85
CA PRO A 260 38.34 12.75 -5.83
C PRO A 260 39.14 12.91 -4.52
N ILE A 261 40.39 13.40 -4.61
CA ILE A 261 41.31 13.48 -3.46
C ILE A 261 40.73 14.36 -2.33
N ALA A 262 40.16 15.52 -2.67
CA ALA A 262 39.62 16.45 -1.68
C ALA A 262 38.44 15.85 -0.90
N ASP A 263 37.57 15.12 -1.59
CA ASP A 263 36.39 14.49 -1.02
C ASP A 263 36.77 13.33 -0.09
N LEU A 264 37.69 12.46 -0.55
CA LEU A 264 38.27 11.40 0.28
C LEU A 264 38.90 11.97 1.55
N LYS A 265 39.67 13.05 1.46
CA LYS A 265 40.29 13.68 2.64
C LYS A 265 39.25 14.15 3.64
N LYS A 266 38.19 14.79 3.14
CA LYS A 266 37.09 15.29 3.96
C LYS A 266 36.44 14.13 4.71
N VAL A 267 35.98 13.10 4.00
CA VAL A 267 35.31 11.94 4.59
C VAL A 267 36.19 11.26 5.64
N ILE A 268 37.45 10.97 5.31
CA ILE A 268 38.40 10.32 6.23
C ILE A 268 38.61 11.17 7.50
N SER A 269 38.73 12.50 7.34
CA SER A 269 38.92 13.40 8.49
C SER A 269 37.68 13.52 9.37
N GLU A 270 36.48 13.46 8.79
CA GLU A 270 35.20 13.56 9.50
C GLU A 270 34.80 12.23 10.17
N THR A 271 35.42 11.11 9.76
CA THR A 271 35.07 9.76 10.24
C THR A 271 36.30 8.95 10.72
N PRO A 272 37.03 9.41 11.75
CA PRO A 272 38.30 8.81 12.20
C PRO A 272 38.16 7.43 12.86
N ASN A 273 36.93 6.96 13.10
CA ASN A 273 36.63 5.68 13.75
C ASN A 273 36.69 4.48 12.80
N TYR A 274 37.06 4.68 11.54
CA TYR A 274 37.17 3.64 10.53
C TYR A 274 38.60 3.49 10.03
N HIS A 275 38.93 2.31 9.50
CA HIS A 275 40.09 2.11 8.65
C HIS A 275 39.67 2.25 7.19
N PHE A 276 40.46 2.93 6.38
CA PHE A 276 40.13 3.15 4.97
C PHE A 276 41.11 2.43 4.05
N VAL A 277 40.53 1.79 3.05
CA VAL A 277 41.25 1.07 1.99
C VAL A 277 40.78 1.57 0.64
N LEU A 278 41.74 1.76 -0.27
CA LEU A 278 41.48 2.12 -1.65
C LEU A 278 41.89 0.98 -2.58
N LEU A 279 40.93 0.53 -3.37
CA LEU A 279 41.09 -0.36 -4.52
C LEU A 279 40.85 0.48 -5.78
N SER A 280 41.87 0.56 -6.63
CA SER A 280 41.72 1.23 -7.91
C SER A 280 42.78 0.78 -8.90
N SER A 281 42.37 0.39 -10.09
CA SER A 281 43.27 0.09 -11.20
C SER A 281 44.19 1.27 -11.56
N TYR A 282 43.78 2.50 -11.26
CA TYR A 282 44.60 3.70 -11.45
C TYR A 282 45.84 3.73 -10.54
N ALA A 283 45.76 3.14 -9.35
CA ALA A 283 46.86 3.08 -8.38
C ALA A 283 47.97 2.09 -8.76
N LYS A 284 47.82 1.36 -9.88
CA LYS A 284 48.92 0.60 -10.48
C LYS A 284 49.99 1.51 -11.10
N LEU A 285 49.65 2.76 -11.40
CA LEU A 285 50.58 3.76 -11.90
C LEU A 285 51.45 4.29 -10.74
N PRO A 286 52.80 4.18 -10.83
CA PRO A 286 53.69 4.51 -9.72
C PRO A 286 53.54 5.94 -9.18
N SER A 287 53.38 6.94 -10.05
CA SER A 287 53.26 8.33 -9.57
C SER A 287 51.92 8.57 -8.90
N VAL A 288 50.84 7.97 -9.42
CA VAL A 288 49.50 8.06 -8.80
C VAL A 288 49.53 7.45 -7.41
N LYS A 289 50.06 6.23 -7.28
CA LYS A 289 50.21 5.53 -5.98
C LYS A 289 51.00 6.38 -4.99
N ARG A 290 52.18 6.85 -5.39
CA ARG A 290 53.04 7.70 -4.55
C ARG A 290 52.33 8.96 -4.10
N VAL A 291 51.58 9.63 -4.98
CA VAL A 291 50.83 10.83 -4.62
C VAL A 291 49.72 10.51 -3.62
N LEU A 292 48.97 9.42 -3.81
CA LEU A 292 47.95 9.00 -2.86
C LEU A 292 48.57 8.69 -1.48
N GLU A 293 49.65 7.91 -1.44
CA GLU A 293 50.37 7.60 -0.20
C GLU A 293 50.91 8.86 0.49
N GLN A 294 51.41 9.85 -0.26
CA GLN A 294 51.86 11.13 0.28
C GLN A 294 50.71 12.00 0.81
N GLN A 295 49.54 11.96 0.16
CA GLN A 295 48.41 12.82 0.52
C GLN A 295 47.60 12.28 1.70
N PHE A 296 47.61 10.95 1.92
CA PHE A 296 46.79 10.29 2.94
C PHE A 296 47.59 9.63 4.06
N HIS A 297 48.90 9.38 3.88
CA HIS A 297 49.77 8.71 4.86
C HIS A 297 49.13 7.42 5.40
N GLU A 298 49.07 7.26 6.74
CA GLU A 298 48.51 6.08 7.40
C GLU A 298 46.96 6.07 7.41
N ASN A 299 46.30 7.14 6.97
CA ASN A 299 44.84 7.25 7.03
C ASN A 299 44.12 6.54 5.87
N LEU A 300 44.83 6.14 4.82
CA LEU A 300 44.28 5.39 3.68
C LEU A 300 45.31 4.38 3.16
N LEU A 301 45.00 3.08 3.25
CA LEU A 301 45.83 2.06 2.62
C LEU A 301 45.48 1.91 1.13
N VAL A 302 46.47 2.16 0.26
CA VAL A 302 46.34 1.91 -1.19
C VAL A 302 46.82 0.50 -1.51
N LEU A 303 45.91 -0.38 -1.91
CA LEU A 303 46.25 -1.79 -2.13
C LEU A 303 47.01 -2.04 -3.43
N ASP A 304 47.94 -2.99 -3.39
CA ASP A 304 48.59 -3.52 -4.58
C ASP A 304 47.72 -4.60 -5.23
N LEU A 305 47.12 -4.25 -6.37
CA LEU A 305 46.23 -5.11 -7.14
C LEU A 305 46.95 -6.22 -7.93
N SER A 306 48.29 -6.23 -7.97
CA SER A 306 49.05 -7.29 -8.63
C SER A 306 48.98 -8.62 -7.88
N VAL A 307 48.71 -8.58 -6.56
CA VAL A 307 48.65 -9.75 -5.69
C VAL A 307 47.19 -10.08 -5.35
N ASN A 308 46.53 -10.90 -6.18
CA ASN A 308 45.19 -11.43 -5.89
C ASN A 308 45.25 -12.87 -5.39
N ASN A 309 44.78 -13.10 -4.17
CA ASN A 309 44.84 -14.39 -3.48
C ASN A 309 43.52 -15.17 -3.47
N PHE A 310 42.44 -14.66 -4.07
CA PHE A 310 41.11 -15.26 -3.93
C PHE A 310 41.07 -16.72 -4.39
N SER A 311 41.67 -17.07 -5.53
CA SER A 311 41.70 -18.46 -6.02
C SER A 311 42.41 -19.40 -5.05
N LYS A 312 43.44 -18.94 -4.32
CA LYS A 312 44.13 -19.72 -3.28
C LYS A 312 43.25 -19.87 -2.04
N ILE A 313 42.57 -18.81 -1.63
CA ILE A 313 41.61 -18.84 -0.52
C ILE A 313 40.45 -19.79 -0.83
N TRP A 314 39.94 -19.78 -2.06
CA TRP A 314 38.89 -20.70 -2.52
C TRP A 314 39.31 -22.17 -2.39
N GLN A 315 40.55 -22.51 -2.82
CA GLN A 315 41.08 -23.86 -2.63
C GLN A 315 41.19 -24.25 -1.15
N ARG A 316 41.68 -23.33 -0.31
CA ARG A 316 41.75 -23.56 1.14
C ARG A 316 40.37 -23.75 1.75
N LYS A 317 39.36 -23.00 1.28
CA LYS A 317 37.96 -23.15 1.70
C LYS A 317 37.46 -24.55 1.39
N LEU A 318 37.70 -25.05 0.18
CA LEU A 318 37.28 -26.40 -0.21
C LEU A 318 37.97 -27.48 0.64
N GLY A 319 39.23 -27.29 1.03
CA GLY A 319 39.97 -28.23 1.87
C GLY A 319 39.64 -28.18 3.37
N ASN A 320 39.47 -26.97 3.93
CA ASN A 320 39.33 -26.74 5.37
C ASN A 320 37.88 -26.49 5.81
N ASN A 321 36.96 -26.36 4.86
CA ASN A 321 35.52 -26.12 5.06
C ASN A 321 35.21 -24.99 6.05
N PHE A 322 35.61 -23.76 5.72
CA PHE A 322 35.30 -22.56 6.50
C PHE A 322 34.35 -21.60 5.76
N ALA A 323 33.67 -20.74 6.52
CA ALA A 323 32.79 -19.70 6.00
C ALA A 323 33.60 -18.54 5.41
N LEU A 324 33.22 -18.00 4.25
CA LEU A 324 33.86 -16.80 3.69
C LEU A 324 33.33 -15.51 4.33
N TYR A 325 32.17 -15.53 4.95
CA TYR A 325 31.61 -14.37 5.63
C TYR A 325 30.60 -14.79 6.70
N GLY A 326 30.38 -13.89 7.65
CA GLY A 326 29.20 -13.87 8.51
C GLY A 326 28.31 -12.69 8.14
N GLN A 327 27.01 -12.82 8.39
CA GLN A 327 26.05 -11.76 8.15
C GLN A 327 25.16 -11.58 9.39
N HIS A 328 25.05 -10.35 9.87
CA HIS A 328 24.01 -9.99 10.82
C HIS A 328 22.65 -10.12 10.16
N LEU A 329 21.73 -10.77 10.87
CA LEU A 329 20.36 -10.89 10.39
C LEU A 329 19.69 -9.52 10.32
N ASP A 330 18.95 -9.29 9.23
CA ASP A 330 18.15 -8.09 9.10
C ASP A 330 17.18 -7.96 10.28
N ARG A 331 17.01 -6.76 10.81
CA ARG A 331 16.03 -6.47 11.84
C ARG A 331 14.65 -6.48 11.20
N ILE A 332 13.92 -7.58 11.33
CA ILE A 332 12.53 -7.65 10.88
C ILE A 332 11.65 -7.36 12.08
N SER A 333 10.86 -6.28 11.96
CA SER A 333 9.92 -5.84 12.97
C SER A 333 8.51 -5.99 12.43
N PHE A 334 7.68 -6.83 13.06
CA PHE A 334 6.25 -6.85 12.79
C PHE A 334 5.53 -5.97 13.80
N PHE A 335 4.49 -5.29 13.36
CA PHE A 335 3.70 -4.43 14.23
C PHE A 335 2.32 -5.06 14.41
N VAL A 336 2.04 -5.50 15.63
CA VAL A 336 0.73 -6.03 16.02
C VAL A 336 0.08 -5.05 16.96
N ARG A 337 -1.06 -4.49 16.57
CA ARG A 337 -1.86 -3.65 17.46
C ARG A 337 -2.71 -4.52 18.36
N ARG A 338 -2.50 -4.44 19.67
CA ARG A 338 -3.32 -5.12 20.67
C ARG A 338 -3.77 -4.09 21.70
N ALA A 339 -5.09 -3.94 21.86
CA ALA A 339 -5.69 -3.01 22.84
C ALA A 339 -5.21 -1.54 22.73
N GLY A 340 -4.96 -1.05 21.51
CA GLY A 340 -4.52 0.34 21.27
C GLY A 340 -3.01 0.57 21.39
N GLU A 341 -2.25 -0.44 21.83
CA GLU A 341 -0.78 -0.39 21.86
C GLU A 341 -0.21 -1.13 20.64
N GLU A 342 0.73 -0.48 19.97
CA GLU A 342 1.51 -1.09 18.88
C GLU A 342 2.65 -1.89 19.51
N ILE A 343 2.55 -3.21 19.42
CA ILE A 343 3.58 -4.12 19.92
C ILE A 343 4.51 -4.45 18.76
N GLU A 344 5.77 -4.09 18.91
CA GLU A 344 6.83 -4.48 18.00
C GLU A 344 7.30 -5.91 18.32
N ILE A 345 7.17 -6.80 17.33
CA ILE A 345 7.73 -8.14 17.36
C ILE A 345 9.10 -8.05 16.70
N ARG A 346 10.17 -8.39 17.42
CA ARG A 346 11.54 -8.34 16.90
C ARG A 346 12.09 -9.75 16.71
N LEU A 347 12.88 -9.95 15.65
CA LEU A 347 13.77 -11.10 15.58
C LEU A 347 14.97 -10.89 16.52
N PRO A 348 15.47 -11.95 17.20
CA PRO A 348 16.69 -11.88 17.98
C PRO A 348 17.89 -11.52 17.10
N GLU A 349 18.83 -10.77 17.66
CA GLU A 349 20.08 -10.45 16.98
C GLU A 349 20.98 -11.69 16.93
N GLU A 350 21.23 -12.20 15.72
CA GLU A 350 22.12 -13.34 15.50
C GLU A 350 23.04 -13.06 14.29
N THR A 351 24.21 -13.68 14.27
CA THR A 351 25.14 -13.66 13.13
C THR A 351 25.19 -15.07 12.56
N CYS A 352 24.81 -15.21 11.28
CA CYS A 352 24.86 -16.49 10.60
C CYS A 352 26.08 -16.55 9.67
N TYR A 353 26.78 -17.69 9.63
CA TYR A 353 27.94 -17.87 8.77
C TYR A 353 27.64 -18.65 7.50
N GLU A 354 28.34 -18.31 6.42
CA GLU A 354 28.22 -19.00 5.14
C GLU A 354 28.59 -20.50 5.24
N GLY A 355 27.72 -21.36 4.70
CA GLY A 355 27.90 -22.81 4.72
C GLY A 355 27.31 -23.51 5.95
N GLU A 356 26.83 -22.76 6.94
CA GLU A 356 26.19 -23.35 8.13
C GLU A 356 24.80 -23.91 7.85
N GLN A 357 24.30 -24.68 8.82
CA GLN A 357 22.91 -25.13 8.81
C GLN A 357 21.97 -23.93 8.85
N GLU A 358 20.81 -24.12 8.25
CA GLU A 358 19.78 -23.09 8.19
C GLU A 358 19.32 -22.74 9.61
N ALA A 359 19.62 -21.52 10.04
CA ALA A 359 19.20 -20.97 11.32
C ALA A 359 17.68 -20.85 11.34
N THR A 360 17.05 -21.41 12.37
CA THR A 360 15.60 -21.32 12.57
C THR A 360 15.32 -20.37 13.72
N ILE A 361 14.62 -19.30 13.42
CA ILE A 361 14.41 -18.17 14.33
C ILE A 361 12.92 -17.87 14.39
N TYR A 362 12.41 -17.58 15.59
CA TYR A 362 11.01 -17.27 15.80
C TYR A 362 10.84 -15.78 16.13
N GLY A 363 9.78 -15.17 15.62
CA GLY A 363 9.40 -13.81 15.99
C GLY A 363 8.98 -13.75 17.47
N GLN A 364 9.57 -12.82 18.23
CA GLN A 364 9.32 -12.67 19.68
C GLN A 364 8.74 -11.29 20.00
N TYR A 365 7.81 -11.21 20.95
CA TYR A 365 7.26 -9.96 21.46
C TYR A 365 7.22 -9.92 22.98
N LEU A 366 7.23 -8.72 23.54
CA LEU A 366 7.16 -8.52 24.98
C LEU A 366 5.70 -8.53 25.43
N LYS A 367 5.35 -9.40 26.39
CA LYS A 367 4.05 -9.44 27.05
C LYS A 367 4.28 -9.64 28.54
N ASP A 368 3.80 -8.70 29.34
CA ASP A 368 3.97 -8.70 30.81
C ASP A 368 5.45 -8.88 31.23
N GLY A 369 6.38 -8.29 30.47
CA GLY A 369 7.82 -8.37 30.72
C GLY A 369 8.49 -9.70 30.33
N LYS A 370 7.77 -10.64 29.69
CA LYS A 370 8.31 -11.89 29.15
C LYS A 370 8.25 -11.90 27.62
N LEU A 371 9.25 -12.51 26.99
CA LEU A 371 9.25 -12.77 25.55
C LEU A 371 8.32 -13.95 25.25
N GLU A 372 7.28 -13.74 24.44
CA GLU A 372 6.41 -14.78 23.89
C GLU A 372 6.61 -14.92 22.37
N GLU A 373 6.45 -16.14 21.85
CA GLU A 373 6.57 -16.49 20.41
C GLU A 373 5.22 -16.80 19.75
N ASN A 374 4.16 -16.96 20.56
CA ASN A 374 2.84 -17.39 20.10
C ASN A 374 1.90 -16.19 19.88
N PHE A 375 1.29 -16.13 18.71
CA PHE A 375 0.35 -15.09 18.30
C PHE A 375 -1.05 -15.67 18.13
N PRO A 376 -2.09 -15.13 18.78
CA PRO A 376 -3.45 -15.64 18.59
C PRO A 376 -4.03 -15.17 17.25
N LEU A 377 -4.39 -16.10 16.37
CA LEU A 377 -5.11 -15.90 15.12
C LEU A 377 -6.56 -16.39 15.29
N ARG A 378 -7.51 -15.45 15.33
CA ARG A 378 -8.95 -15.71 15.54
C ARG A 378 -9.81 -15.46 14.31
N THR A 379 -9.23 -14.87 13.27
CA THR A 379 -9.89 -14.50 12.02
C THR A 379 -9.46 -15.43 10.89
N LYS A 380 -10.20 -15.39 9.77
CA LYS A 380 -9.85 -16.15 8.55
C LYS A 380 -8.49 -15.71 8.01
N ASP A 381 -8.21 -14.42 8.08
CA ASP A 381 -6.97 -13.82 7.63
C ASP A 381 -6.56 -12.64 8.52
N VAL A 382 -5.27 -12.35 8.54
CA VAL A 382 -4.70 -11.16 9.18
C VAL A 382 -3.62 -10.58 8.29
N THR A 383 -3.54 -9.25 8.27
CA THR A 383 -2.43 -8.53 7.65
C THR A 383 -1.51 -8.01 8.73
N LEU A 384 -0.20 -8.20 8.54
CA LEU A 384 0.84 -7.75 9.44
C LEU A 384 1.71 -6.73 8.69
N PRO A 385 1.61 -5.44 9.05
CA PRO A 385 2.63 -4.48 8.68
C PRO A 385 3.97 -4.95 9.23
N PHE A 386 5.01 -4.84 8.41
CA PHE A 386 6.36 -5.20 8.82
C PHE A 386 7.36 -4.22 8.25
N ARG A 387 8.45 -4.04 8.98
CA ARG A 387 9.60 -3.24 8.58
C ARG A 387 10.84 -4.10 8.58
N ILE A 388 11.79 -3.72 7.74
CA ILE A 388 13.11 -4.32 7.69
C ILE A 388 14.11 -3.21 7.92
N ASN A 389 14.95 -3.36 8.93
CA ASN A 389 15.95 -2.37 9.29
C ASN A 389 15.31 -0.98 9.51
N ASP A 390 14.15 -0.99 10.18
CA ASP A 390 13.31 0.18 10.51
C ASP A 390 12.61 0.86 9.32
N GLU A 391 12.73 0.35 8.09
CA GLU A 391 12.09 0.90 6.89
C GLU A 391 10.91 0.02 6.42
N PRO A 392 9.84 0.61 5.85
CA PRO A 392 8.77 -0.15 5.22
C PRO A 392 9.32 -0.95 4.04
N PHE A 393 8.83 -2.18 3.86
CA PHE A 393 9.17 -2.97 2.69
C PHE A 393 8.37 -2.45 1.49
N LEU A 394 9.05 -2.06 0.40
CA LEU A 394 8.42 -1.56 -0.82
C LEU A 394 8.54 -2.58 -1.95
N ASP A 395 7.50 -2.69 -2.77
CA ASP A 395 7.59 -3.40 -4.04
C ASP A 395 8.56 -2.68 -4.98
N ASN A 396 9.46 -3.45 -5.61
CA ASN A 396 10.53 -2.88 -6.44
C ASN A 396 10.04 -2.31 -7.78
N GLU A 397 8.88 -2.75 -8.28
CA GLU A 397 8.33 -2.32 -9.57
C GLU A 397 7.35 -1.16 -9.38
N THR A 398 6.48 -1.23 -8.36
CA THR A 398 5.44 -0.23 -8.13
C THR A 398 5.85 0.86 -7.13
N GLY A 399 6.84 0.59 -6.28
CA GLY A 399 7.25 1.47 -5.17
C GLY A 399 6.24 1.53 -4.02
N VAL A 400 5.21 0.68 -4.04
CA VAL A 400 4.14 0.63 -3.04
C VAL A 400 4.61 -0.18 -1.82
N GLU A 401 4.25 0.26 -0.61
CA GLU A 401 4.53 -0.49 0.61
C GLU A 401 3.82 -1.85 0.57
N GLN A 402 4.50 -2.93 0.98
CA GLN A 402 3.94 -4.26 1.05
C GLN A 402 3.74 -4.69 2.50
N ILE A 403 2.63 -5.40 2.74
CA ILE A 403 2.27 -5.98 4.04
C ILE A 403 2.15 -7.50 3.93
N TYR A 404 2.30 -8.18 5.06
CA TYR A 404 2.28 -9.64 5.09
C TYR A 404 0.88 -10.17 5.39
N LYS A 405 0.25 -10.90 4.46
CA LYS A 405 -1.06 -11.54 4.67
C LYS A 405 -0.89 -12.98 5.12
N ILE A 406 -1.59 -13.36 6.17
CA ILE A 406 -1.66 -14.71 6.73
C ILE A 406 -3.10 -15.21 6.58
N GLU A 407 -3.30 -16.41 6.05
CA GLU A 407 -4.61 -17.02 5.87
C GLU A 407 -4.72 -18.32 6.67
N ASN A 408 -5.73 -18.39 7.53
CA ASN A 408 -6.14 -19.59 8.24
C ASN A 408 -7.00 -20.48 7.33
N GLN A 409 -6.35 -21.32 6.55
CA GLN A 409 -6.99 -22.34 5.72
C GLN A 409 -7.75 -23.43 6.53
N TYR A 410 -7.58 -23.47 7.85
CA TYR A 410 -8.20 -24.45 8.75
C TYR A 410 -9.30 -23.86 9.65
N LEU A 411 -9.81 -22.65 9.35
CA LEU A 411 -10.79 -21.94 10.20
C LEU A 411 -12.04 -22.79 10.54
N GLY A 412 -12.51 -23.60 9.59
CA GLY A 412 -13.67 -24.49 9.79
C GLY A 412 -13.43 -25.65 10.77
N GLN A 413 -12.17 -25.96 11.10
CA GLN A 413 -11.79 -27.03 12.04
C GLN A 413 -11.32 -26.47 13.38
N THR A 414 -10.56 -25.37 13.34
CA THR A 414 -9.93 -24.74 14.51
C THR A 414 -10.08 -23.23 14.42
N PRO A 415 -11.14 -22.65 15.03
CA PRO A 415 -11.43 -21.21 14.94
C PRO A 415 -10.48 -20.34 15.78
N ASN A 416 -9.80 -20.92 16.78
CA ASN A 416 -8.78 -20.26 17.58
C ASN A 416 -7.44 -20.98 17.40
N LEU A 417 -6.51 -20.38 16.65
CA LEU A 417 -5.16 -20.91 16.48
C LEU A 417 -4.17 -19.97 17.14
N ASP A 418 -3.19 -20.53 17.85
CA ASP A 418 -1.97 -19.81 18.16
C ASP A 418 -0.97 -20.11 17.05
N ILE A 419 -0.35 -19.08 16.50
CA ILE A 419 0.61 -19.18 15.40
C ILE A 419 2.00 -18.75 15.85
N LYS A 420 3.02 -19.28 15.19
CA LYS A 420 4.42 -18.87 15.32
C LYS A 420 4.93 -18.42 13.96
N ILE A 421 5.60 -17.28 13.93
CA ILE A 421 6.29 -16.80 12.73
C ILE A 421 7.71 -17.37 12.76
N ARG A 422 7.98 -18.33 11.86
CA ARG A 422 9.28 -19.02 11.73
C ARG A 422 10.05 -18.46 10.54
N PHE A 423 11.25 -17.95 10.80
CA PHE A 423 12.25 -17.63 9.80
C PHE A 423 13.28 -18.73 9.71
N ARG A 424 13.56 -19.18 8.50
CA ARG A 424 14.63 -20.11 8.20
C ARG A 424 15.64 -19.39 7.32
N LEU A 425 16.81 -19.14 7.87
CA LEU A 425 17.84 -18.29 7.31
C LEU A 425 19.10 -19.11 7.06
N LYS A 426 19.62 -19.06 5.84
CA LYS A 426 20.89 -19.68 5.50
C LYS A 426 21.71 -18.71 4.67
N PRO A 427 22.86 -18.23 5.15
CA PRO A 427 23.67 -17.29 4.39
C PRO A 427 24.04 -17.87 3.02
N GLY A 428 23.87 -17.06 1.98
CA GLY A 428 24.02 -17.48 0.58
C GLY A 428 22.80 -18.19 -0.02
N LEU A 429 21.70 -18.37 0.72
CA LEU A 429 20.40 -18.85 0.24
C LEU A 429 19.26 -17.91 0.66
N MET A 430 18.12 -18.02 -0.03
CA MET A 430 16.94 -17.19 0.24
C MET A 430 16.31 -17.54 1.60
N PRO A 431 15.94 -16.54 2.44
CA PRO A 431 15.20 -16.79 3.67
C PRO A 431 13.82 -17.38 3.37
N LYS A 432 13.40 -18.35 4.17
CA LYS A 432 12.02 -18.87 4.14
C LYS A 432 11.28 -18.38 5.36
N LEU A 433 10.15 -17.72 5.11
CA LEU A 433 9.21 -17.35 6.15
C LEU A 433 8.07 -18.36 6.11
N GLU A 434 7.82 -19.01 7.25
CA GLU A 434 6.77 -19.99 7.41
C GLU A 434 5.96 -19.61 8.64
N ILE A 435 4.64 -19.75 8.53
CA ILE A 435 3.76 -19.52 9.67
C ILE A 435 3.26 -20.88 10.12
N LEU A 436 3.60 -21.23 11.34
CA LEU A 436 3.18 -22.48 11.95
C LEU A 436 1.99 -22.21 12.85
N ASP A 437 1.04 -23.13 12.89
CA ASP A 437 0.10 -23.16 13.99
C ASP A 437 0.64 -23.94 15.20
N ASN A 438 -0.16 -24.01 16.25
CA ASN A 438 0.06 -24.79 17.46
C ASN A 438 0.10 -26.32 17.24
N TYR A 439 -0.13 -26.79 16.01
CA TYR A 439 0.04 -28.19 15.58
C TYR A 439 1.21 -28.38 14.60
N ASP A 440 2.08 -27.37 14.45
CA ASP A 440 3.20 -27.32 13.51
C ASP A 440 2.80 -27.45 12.03
N ARG A 441 1.54 -27.14 11.68
CA ARG A 441 1.07 -27.08 10.30
C ARG A 441 1.41 -25.72 9.69
N ILE A 442 1.84 -25.71 8.43
CA ILE A 442 2.16 -24.47 7.71
C ILE A 442 0.87 -23.80 7.22
N LEU A 443 0.67 -22.54 7.59
CA LEU A 443 -0.42 -21.68 7.14
C LEU A 443 -0.05 -20.95 5.84
N ASP A 444 -1.06 -20.68 5.02
CA ASP A 444 -0.89 -19.93 3.77
C ASP A 444 -0.52 -18.49 4.09
N SER A 445 0.51 -17.97 3.43
CA SER A 445 0.92 -16.59 3.62
C SER A 445 1.62 -16.00 2.40
N LYS A 446 1.47 -14.68 2.22
CA LYS A 446 1.99 -13.96 1.04
C LYS A 446 2.19 -12.48 1.33
N LEU A 447 3.09 -11.85 0.59
CA LEU A 447 3.17 -10.39 0.51
C LEU A 447 2.05 -9.88 -0.40
N ILE A 448 1.39 -8.80 0.02
CA ILE A 448 0.41 -8.06 -0.76
C ILE A 448 0.75 -6.57 -0.69
N ASP A 449 0.39 -5.82 -1.73
CA ASP A 449 0.49 -4.36 -1.69
C ASP A 449 -0.43 -3.81 -0.59
N ARG A 450 0.09 -2.83 0.14
CA ARG A 450 -0.67 -2.06 1.12
C ARG A 450 -1.65 -1.21 0.33
N GLU A 451 -2.88 -1.68 0.22
CA GLU A 451 -3.95 -0.89 -0.40
C GLU A 451 -4.03 0.47 0.29
N GLU A 452 -4.06 1.56 -0.50
CA GLU A 452 -4.17 2.97 -0.06
C GLU A 452 -5.40 3.26 0.81
N LEU A 453 -6.22 2.25 1.12
CA LEU A 453 -7.44 2.33 1.93
C LEU A 453 -7.33 1.71 3.33
N ALA A 454 -6.16 1.22 3.77
CA ALA A 454 -5.92 0.99 5.19
C ALA A 454 -5.52 2.32 5.90
N ILE A 455 -6.44 3.29 5.82
CA ILE A 455 -6.53 4.41 6.75
C ILE A 455 -6.51 3.80 8.15
N SER A 456 -5.67 4.34 9.04
CA SER A 456 -5.49 3.93 10.44
C SER A 456 -6.67 3.16 11.03
N ASP A 457 -6.42 2.00 11.68
CA ASP A 457 -7.40 1.22 12.47
C ASP A 457 -7.98 1.98 13.70
N THR A 458 -7.90 3.30 13.67
CA THR A 458 -8.50 4.26 14.57
C THR A 458 -9.49 5.09 13.75
N LEU A 459 -10.73 4.60 13.61
CA LEU A 459 -11.76 5.28 12.82
C LEU A 459 -12.47 6.31 13.69
N GLY A 460 -12.28 7.59 13.34
CA GLY A 460 -12.99 8.72 13.95
C GLY A 460 -14.39 8.95 13.37
N PHE A 461 -14.75 8.19 12.33
CA PHE A 461 -16.00 8.32 11.58
C PHE A 461 -16.27 7.06 10.74
N ILE A 462 -17.49 6.93 10.22
CA ILE A 462 -17.86 5.91 9.24
C ILE A 462 -17.56 6.49 7.84
N SER A 463 -16.81 5.80 6.98
CA SER A 463 -16.48 6.36 5.67
C SER A 463 -17.70 6.44 4.74
N ILE A 464 -17.80 7.54 4.01
CA ILE A 464 -18.81 7.82 2.99
C ILE A 464 -18.77 6.71 1.94
N GLN A 465 -17.57 6.29 1.50
CA GLN A 465 -17.43 5.21 0.53
C GLN A 465 -17.96 3.86 1.04
N ALA A 466 -17.77 3.53 2.32
CA ALA A 466 -18.33 2.30 2.90
C ALA A 466 -19.86 2.35 2.93
N ILE A 467 -20.44 3.51 3.30
CA ILE A 467 -21.89 3.74 3.26
C ILE A 467 -22.41 3.60 1.82
N LEU A 468 -21.78 4.24 0.84
CA LEU A 468 -22.17 4.15 -0.58
C LEU A 468 -22.10 2.71 -1.12
N THR A 469 -21.03 2.00 -0.78
CA THR A 469 -20.83 0.60 -1.18
C THR A 469 -21.91 -0.30 -0.59
N PHE A 470 -22.23 -0.14 0.70
CA PHE A 470 -23.32 -0.87 1.35
C PHE A 470 -24.67 -0.60 0.68
N ARG A 471 -25.00 0.67 0.43
CA ARG A 471 -26.24 1.08 -0.27
C ARG A 471 -26.37 0.41 -1.64
N ASN A 472 -25.29 0.41 -2.42
CA ASN A 472 -25.26 -0.21 -3.75
C ASN A 472 -25.46 -1.73 -3.65
N ASN A 473 -24.72 -2.40 -2.75
CA ASN A 473 -24.83 -3.85 -2.55
C ASN A 473 -26.24 -4.28 -2.15
N LYS A 474 -26.86 -3.57 -1.20
CA LYS A 474 -28.25 -3.81 -0.79
C LYS A 474 -29.24 -3.59 -1.94
N SER A 475 -29.07 -2.51 -2.71
CA SER A 475 -29.91 -2.22 -3.88
C SER A 475 -29.80 -3.31 -4.96
N GLN A 476 -28.59 -3.77 -5.28
CA GLN A 476 -28.36 -4.81 -6.30
C GLN A 476 -28.96 -6.17 -5.91
N ARG A 477 -28.86 -6.56 -4.63
CA ARG A 477 -29.50 -7.79 -4.13
C ARG A 477 -31.01 -7.74 -4.33
N PHE A 478 -31.63 -6.61 -3.99
CA PHE A 478 -33.06 -6.41 -4.17
C PHE A 478 -33.49 -6.45 -5.65
N ILE A 479 -32.76 -5.77 -6.53
CA ILE A 479 -32.99 -5.81 -7.98
C ILE A 479 -32.97 -7.26 -8.50
N ASN A 480 -32.05 -8.08 -8.01
CA ASN A 480 -31.97 -9.49 -8.41
C ASN A 480 -33.16 -10.33 -7.90
N ILE A 481 -33.72 -10.03 -6.71
CA ILE A 481 -34.94 -10.68 -6.23
C ILE A 481 -36.12 -10.32 -7.12
N LEU A 482 -36.30 -9.03 -7.47
CA LEU A 482 -37.37 -8.59 -8.37
C LEU A 482 -37.34 -9.31 -9.72
N LYS A 483 -36.14 -9.54 -10.29
CA LYS A 483 -35.96 -10.31 -11.54
C LYS A 483 -36.51 -11.74 -11.48
N THR A 484 -36.63 -12.33 -10.29
CA THR A 484 -37.03 -13.75 -10.13
C THR A 484 -38.52 -13.97 -9.85
N GLN A 485 -39.30 -12.93 -9.52
CA GLN A 485 -40.69 -13.05 -9.04
C GLN A 485 -41.75 -12.37 -9.95
N ASP A 486 -41.47 -12.29 -11.25
CA ASP A 486 -42.03 -11.35 -12.25
C ASP A 486 -43.55 -11.41 -12.56
N ILE A 487 -44.32 -12.38 -12.04
CA ILE A 487 -45.68 -12.67 -12.57
C ILE A 487 -46.82 -11.96 -11.79
N GLN A 488 -46.71 -11.76 -10.46
CA GLN A 488 -47.83 -11.24 -9.66
C GLN A 488 -47.94 -9.71 -9.62
N ILE A 489 -46.82 -9.01 -9.81
CA ILE A 489 -46.76 -7.56 -9.63
C ILE A 489 -47.54 -6.80 -10.71
N PRO A 490 -47.37 -7.08 -12.03
CA PRO A 490 -48.11 -6.36 -13.07
C PRO A 490 -49.63 -6.52 -12.95
N ILE A 491 -50.09 -7.69 -12.46
CA ILE A 491 -51.51 -7.99 -12.26
C ILE A 491 -52.08 -7.15 -11.11
N THR A 492 -51.36 -7.07 -9.99
CA THR A 492 -51.83 -6.30 -8.82
C THR A 492 -51.75 -4.79 -9.09
N LEU A 493 -50.72 -4.34 -9.80
CA LEU A 493 -50.57 -2.94 -10.24
C LEU A 493 -51.68 -2.50 -11.20
N SER A 494 -52.02 -3.33 -12.20
CA SER A 494 -53.09 -3.02 -13.15
C SER A 494 -54.47 -2.98 -12.48
N TYR A 495 -54.74 -3.92 -11.57
CA TYR A 495 -55.96 -3.92 -10.76
C TYR A 495 -56.05 -2.67 -9.87
N PHE A 496 -54.95 -2.30 -9.21
CA PHE A 496 -54.84 -1.10 -8.38
C PHE A 496 -55.14 0.18 -9.17
N THR A 497 -54.50 0.33 -10.33
CA THR A 497 -54.69 1.48 -11.22
C THR A 497 -56.15 1.63 -11.65
N ARG A 498 -56.80 0.52 -12.02
CA ARG A 498 -58.21 0.51 -12.45
C ARG A 498 -59.14 1.00 -11.33
N THR A 499 -58.99 0.47 -10.12
CA THR A 499 -59.87 0.82 -9.00
C THR A 499 -59.68 2.26 -8.52
N ILE A 500 -58.46 2.80 -8.57
CA ILE A 500 -58.25 4.24 -8.32
C ILE A 500 -58.95 5.10 -9.38
N ASN A 501 -58.87 4.73 -10.66
CA ASN A 501 -59.54 5.48 -11.73
C ASN A 501 -61.06 5.50 -11.52
N GLU A 502 -61.67 4.35 -11.23
CA GLU A 502 -63.10 4.23 -10.95
C GLU A 502 -63.54 5.15 -9.79
N TYR A 503 -62.73 5.20 -8.72
CA TYR A 503 -62.99 6.05 -7.56
C TYR A 503 -62.87 7.56 -7.87
N ILE A 504 -61.84 7.97 -8.63
CA ILE A 504 -61.67 9.38 -9.02
C ILE A 504 -62.83 9.85 -9.90
N THR A 505 -63.38 8.97 -10.74
CA THR A 505 -64.50 9.31 -11.63
C THR A 505 -65.88 9.30 -10.97
N ASP A 506 -66.11 8.48 -9.94
CA ASP A 506 -67.42 8.38 -9.25
C ASP A 506 -67.22 8.23 -7.73
N THR A 507 -67.00 9.36 -7.07
CA THR A 507 -66.62 9.47 -5.65
C THR A 507 -67.75 9.14 -4.65
N ALA A 508 -68.97 8.86 -5.12
CA ALA A 508 -70.18 8.87 -4.28
C ALA A 508 -70.70 7.49 -3.85
N SER A 509 -70.17 6.37 -4.36
CA SER A 509 -70.67 5.02 -4.01
C SER A 509 -69.81 4.34 -2.92
N GLN A 510 -70.47 3.79 -1.89
CA GLN A 510 -69.79 3.02 -0.81
C GLN A 510 -69.05 1.79 -1.36
N ASN A 511 -69.57 1.18 -2.43
CA ASN A 511 -68.93 0.05 -3.10
C ASN A 511 -67.54 0.40 -3.67
N ASN A 512 -67.36 1.63 -4.17
CA ASN A 512 -66.06 2.09 -4.67
C ASN A 512 -65.06 2.29 -3.52
N ILE A 513 -65.52 2.76 -2.36
CA ILE A 513 -64.70 2.94 -1.15
C ILE A 513 -64.21 1.59 -0.62
N ASP A 514 -65.12 0.61 -0.47
CA ASP A 514 -64.79 -0.72 0.04
C ASP A 514 -63.82 -1.46 -0.91
N SER A 515 -64.03 -1.32 -2.23
CA SER A 515 -63.13 -1.85 -3.26
C SER A 515 -61.74 -1.23 -3.15
N LEU A 516 -61.65 0.10 -3.01
CA LEU A 516 -60.38 0.82 -2.89
C LEU A 516 -59.61 0.45 -1.60
N ILE A 517 -60.32 0.24 -0.49
CA ILE A 517 -59.72 -0.27 0.75
C ILE A 517 -59.11 -1.66 0.55
N SER A 518 -59.87 -2.57 -0.08
CA SER A 518 -59.41 -3.94 -0.34
C SER A 518 -58.17 -3.97 -1.24
N VAL A 519 -58.20 -3.16 -2.28
CA VAL A 519 -57.12 -3.01 -3.26
C VAL A 519 -55.87 -2.40 -2.64
N THR A 520 -56.00 -1.32 -1.87
CA THR A 520 -54.87 -0.68 -1.20
C THR A 520 -54.25 -1.59 -0.15
N ARG A 521 -55.03 -2.38 0.60
CA ARG A 521 -54.49 -3.42 1.49
C ARG A 521 -53.77 -4.52 0.73
N SER A 522 -54.36 -5.01 -0.36
CA SER A 522 -53.75 -6.09 -1.15
C SER A 522 -52.41 -5.66 -1.73
N PHE A 523 -52.32 -4.43 -2.23
CA PHE A 523 -51.07 -3.88 -2.74
C PHE A 523 -50.05 -3.62 -1.63
N LEU A 524 -50.49 -3.09 -0.49
CA LEU A 524 -49.61 -2.93 0.68
C LEU A 524 -49.07 -4.28 1.19
N ASN A 525 -49.90 -5.32 1.22
CA ASN A 525 -49.47 -6.68 1.59
C ASN A 525 -48.44 -7.24 0.60
N LEU A 526 -48.63 -6.98 -0.70
CA LEU A 526 -47.66 -7.34 -1.72
C LEU A 526 -46.31 -6.66 -1.46
N ILE A 527 -46.30 -5.34 -1.25
CA ILE A 527 -45.07 -4.59 -0.93
C ILE A 527 -44.42 -5.11 0.37
N ASN A 528 -45.22 -5.40 1.39
CA ASN A 528 -44.73 -5.95 2.65
C ASN A 528 -44.10 -7.34 2.47
N ASN A 529 -44.67 -8.19 1.62
CA ASN A 529 -44.11 -9.50 1.33
C ASN A 529 -42.73 -9.39 0.69
N TYR A 530 -42.53 -8.43 -0.24
CA TYR A 530 -41.20 -8.17 -0.82
C TYR A 530 -40.20 -7.64 0.21
N SER A 531 -40.64 -6.84 1.18
CA SER A 531 -39.76 -6.35 2.26
C SER A 531 -39.36 -7.42 3.29
N ASN A 532 -40.02 -8.58 3.31
CA ASN A 532 -39.77 -9.66 4.29
C ASN A 532 -38.81 -10.76 3.76
N ILE A 533 -38.36 -10.69 2.51
CA ILE A 533 -37.57 -11.76 1.88
C ILE A 533 -36.11 -11.82 2.42
N GLU A 534 -35.62 -10.77 3.08
CA GLU A 534 -34.28 -10.76 3.70
C GLU A 534 -34.23 -10.97 5.23
N ASN A 535 -35.35 -10.96 5.98
CA ASN A 535 -35.30 -10.92 7.45
C ASN A 535 -36.14 -12.01 8.15
N GLU A 536 -35.50 -12.84 8.98
CA GLU A 536 -36.15 -13.67 10.03
C GLU A 536 -36.82 -12.82 11.14
N SER A 537 -36.68 -11.48 11.08
CA SER A 537 -37.32 -10.55 12.03
C SER A 537 -38.47 -9.77 11.37
N ASN A 538 -39.64 -9.85 12.00
CA ASN A 538 -40.96 -9.37 11.53
C ASN A 538 -41.14 -7.84 11.33
N ASN A 539 -40.08 -7.07 11.08
CA ASN A 539 -40.14 -5.61 10.95
C ASN A 539 -39.60 -5.13 9.58
N GLY A 540 -40.28 -5.50 8.50
CA GLY A 540 -39.89 -5.12 7.13
C GLY A 540 -40.08 -3.63 6.80
N LEU A 541 -39.00 -3.02 6.30
CA LEU A 541 -38.85 -1.72 5.61
C LEU A 541 -37.50 -1.78 4.86
N ASP A 542 -37.27 -1.39 3.61
CA ASP A 542 -37.98 -0.66 2.55
C ASP A 542 -37.38 -1.11 1.17
N VAL A 543 -37.96 -0.69 0.03
CA VAL A 543 -37.45 -1.01 -1.33
C VAL A 543 -36.46 0.05 -1.84
N TYR A 544 -35.20 -0.32 -2.13
CA TYR A 544 -34.08 0.59 -2.46
C TYR A 544 -33.64 0.58 -3.94
N VAL A 545 -33.29 1.75 -4.52
CA VAL A 545 -32.34 1.90 -5.66
C VAL A 545 -31.65 3.29 -5.63
N ILE A 546 -30.30 3.33 -5.71
CA ILE A 546 -29.44 4.50 -6.01
C ILE A 546 -28.21 3.93 -6.78
N ASP A 547 -27.72 4.34 -7.96
CA ASP A 547 -27.68 5.63 -8.69
C ASP A 547 -27.84 5.46 -10.23
N ASP A 548 -28.05 6.60 -10.89
CA ASP A 548 -28.68 6.94 -12.17
C ASP A 548 -27.80 6.76 -13.44
N GLN A 549 -27.18 5.60 -13.65
CA GLN A 549 -26.39 5.32 -14.88
C GLN A 549 -26.73 4.00 -15.59
N ASP A 550 -27.23 2.98 -14.87
CA ASP A 550 -27.67 1.74 -15.51
C ASP A 550 -29.19 1.72 -15.59
N LYS A 551 -29.72 2.28 -16.68
CA LYS A 551 -31.03 1.91 -17.21
C LYS A 551 -31.01 0.43 -17.55
N ASN A 552 -31.17 -0.42 -16.53
CA ASN A 552 -31.46 -1.83 -16.72
C ASN A 552 -32.77 -1.90 -17.51
N HIS A 553 -32.68 -2.18 -18.81
CA HIS A 553 -33.80 -2.24 -19.75
C HIS A 553 -34.98 -3.11 -19.26
N ASN A 554 -34.74 -4.02 -18.31
CA ASN A 554 -35.73 -4.95 -17.77
C ASN A 554 -36.50 -4.42 -16.55
N LEU A 555 -36.10 -3.32 -15.91
CA LEU A 555 -36.92 -2.61 -14.89
C LEU A 555 -37.84 -1.56 -15.53
N GLU A 556 -37.67 -1.26 -16.82
CA GLU A 556 -38.46 -0.24 -17.52
C GLU A 556 -39.97 -0.50 -17.44
N ASP A 557 -40.41 -1.75 -17.55
CA ASP A 557 -41.84 -2.08 -17.52
C ASP A 557 -42.44 -1.92 -16.11
N PHE A 558 -41.66 -2.25 -15.07
CA PHE A 558 -42.06 -2.00 -13.68
C PHE A 558 -42.17 -0.50 -13.42
N THR A 559 -41.12 0.26 -13.77
CA THR A 559 -41.09 1.72 -13.60
C THR A 559 -42.22 2.39 -14.40
N LYS A 560 -42.43 2.04 -15.68
CA LYS A 560 -43.52 2.58 -16.51
C LYS A 560 -44.91 2.26 -15.96
N ASN A 561 -45.11 1.09 -15.34
CA ASN A 561 -46.40 0.74 -14.74
C ASN A 561 -46.61 1.43 -13.39
N TYR A 562 -45.55 1.60 -12.62
CA TYR A 562 -45.56 2.37 -11.38
C TYR A 562 -45.84 3.87 -11.65
N GLU A 563 -45.21 4.45 -12.67
CA GLU A 563 -45.45 5.84 -13.14
C GLU A 563 -46.92 6.12 -13.51
N LYS A 564 -47.67 5.11 -14.00
CA LYS A 564 -49.11 5.26 -14.30
C LYS A 564 -49.96 5.35 -13.03
N ILE A 565 -49.58 4.61 -12.00
CA ILE A 565 -50.23 4.64 -10.69
C ILE A 565 -49.95 5.97 -10.00
N ASP A 566 -48.71 6.41 -10.11
CA ASP A 566 -48.15 7.63 -9.55
C ASP A 566 -48.95 8.88 -9.90
N LYS A 567 -49.27 9.08 -11.19
CA LYS A 567 -50.14 10.20 -11.61
C LYS A 567 -51.50 10.19 -10.90
N ARG A 568 -52.07 9.00 -10.69
CA ARG A 568 -53.40 8.83 -10.09
C ARG A 568 -53.39 8.95 -8.58
N ILE A 569 -52.32 8.52 -7.91
CA ILE A 569 -52.13 8.77 -6.47
C ILE A 569 -52.00 10.27 -6.22
N ASN A 570 -51.26 11.01 -7.05
CA ASN A 570 -51.15 12.46 -6.91
C ASN A 570 -52.53 13.15 -7.08
N GLU A 571 -53.27 12.81 -8.15
CA GLU A 571 -54.63 13.29 -8.36
C GLU A 571 -55.57 12.94 -7.19
N PHE A 572 -55.43 11.75 -6.60
CA PHE A 572 -56.19 11.34 -5.42
C PHE A 572 -55.85 12.19 -4.17
N LEU A 573 -54.56 12.43 -3.91
CA LEU A 573 -54.12 13.27 -2.79
C LEU A 573 -54.58 14.73 -2.95
N GLU A 574 -54.55 15.27 -4.18
CA GLU A 574 -55.09 16.60 -4.50
C GLU A 574 -56.63 16.66 -4.43
N ASN A 575 -57.33 15.58 -4.82
CA ASN A 575 -58.78 15.49 -4.76
C ASN A 575 -59.28 15.40 -3.30
N ILE A 576 -58.61 14.61 -2.45
CA ILE A 576 -58.85 14.63 -1.00
C ILE A 576 -58.64 16.03 -0.44
N LYS A 577 -57.58 16.74 -0.86
CA LYS A 577 -57.28 18.11 -0.42
C LYS A 577 -58.41 19.08 -0.82
N SER A 578 -58.85 19.05 -2.07
CA SER A 578 -59.85 19.98 -2.61
C SER A 578 -61.27 19.70 -2.09
N ASN A 579 -61.69 18.43 -1.98
CA ASN A 579 -63.01 18.08 -1.46
C ASN A 579 -63.18 18.33 0.05
N HIS A 580 -62.10 18.30 0.83
CA HIS A 580 -62.17 18.56 2.27
C HIS A 580 -62.23 20.04 2.66
N VAL A 581 -61.72 20.95 1.82
CA VAL A 581 -61.91 22.41 2.03
C VAL A 581 -63.41 22.78 1.95
N VAL A 582 -64.22 21.97 1.25
CA VAL A 582 -65.65 22.23 1.01
C VAL A 582 -66.58 21.50 2.01
N ARG A 583 -66.15 20.40 2.64
CA ARG A 583 -67.00 19.61 3.57
C ARG A 583 -66.32 19.42 4.93
N GLN A 584 -66.70 20.24 5.91
CA GLN A 584 -66.30 20.19 7.33
C GLN A 584 -66.76 18.91 8.08
N SER A 585 -67.13 17.83 7.40
CA SER A 585 -67.52 16.57 8.05
C SER A 585 -66.31 15.67 8.25
N LEU A 586 -66.09 15.24 9.50
CA LEU A 586 -65.19 14.17 9.94
C LEU A 586 -64.91 13.14 8.84
N MET A 587 -63.64 12.95 8.48
CA MET A 587 -63.19 11.82 7.66
C MET A 587 -63.78 10.52 8.22
N SER A 588 -64.54 9.77 7.40
CA SER A 588 -64.99 8.45 7.82
C SER A 588 -63.76 7.56 8.08
N ARG A 589 -63.93 6.50 8.89
CA ARG A 589 -62.84 5.55 9.20
C ARG A 589 -62.20 4.99 7.91
N ASP A 590 -63.00 4.81 6.89
CA ASP A 590 -62.64 4.24 5.59
C ASP A 590 -61.64 5.13 4.84
N TYR A 591 -61.88 6.45 4.79
CA TYR A 591 -60.95 7.40 4.15
C TYR A 591 -59.60 7.47 4.85
N ARG A 592 -59.58 7.35 6.18
CA ARG A 592 -58.32 7.29 6.95
C ARG A 592 -57.51 6.04 6.61
N ASP A 593 -58.18 4.90 6.49
CA ASP A 593 -57.52 3.64 6.15
C ASP A 593 -56.97 3.67 4.71
N ILE A 594 -57.71 4.26 3.75
CA ILE A 594 -57.23 4.47 2.38
C ILE A 594 -56.01 5.40 2.35
N TYR A 595 -56.11 6.57 2.99
CA TYR A 595 -55.01 7.53 3.05
C TYR A 595 -53.76 6.89 3.67
N LYS A 596 -53.92 6.21 4.80
CA LYS A 596 -52.84 5.48 5.47
C LYS A 596 -52.19 4.46 4.53
N ASN A 597 -52.99 3.61 3.87
CA ASN A 597 -52.45 2.56 3.00
C ASN A 597 -51.69 3.17 1.81
N ILE A 598 -52.24 4.21 1.17
CA ILE A 598 -51.59 4.90 0.04
C ILE A 598 -50.29 5.56 0.46
N PHE A 599 -50.27 6.22 1.62
CA PHE A 599 -49.05 6.85 2.15
C PHE A 599 -47.97 5.82 2.49
N GLN A 600 -48.37 4.68 3.05
CA GLN A 600 -47.47 3.56 3.32
C GLN A 600 -46.97 2.88 2.05
N ILE A 601 -47.82 2.78 1.01
CA ILE A 601 -47.42 2.34 -0.32
C ILE A 601 -46.32 3.28 -0.81
N LEU A 602 -46.60 4.57 -0.98
CA LEU A 602 -45.64 5.56 -1.50
C LEU A 602 -44.31 5.59 -0.74
N GLY A 603 -44.36 5.54 0.60
CA GLY A 603 -43.14 5.54 1.40
C GLY A 603 -42.35 4.24 1.28
N LYS A 604 -43.00 3.07 1.22
CA LYS A 604 -42.29 1.78 1.10
C LYS A 604 -41.77 1.50 -0.30
N SER A 605 -42.35 2.12 -1.33
CA SER A 605 -41.91 2.06 -2.73
C SER A 605 -41.22 3.36 -3.18
N PHE A 606 -40.59 4.08 -2.25
CA PHE A 606 -40.01 5.40 -2.50
C PHE A 606 -39.04 5.43 -3.69
N ALA A 607 -38.31 4.34 -3.97
CA ALA A 607 -37.36 4.24 -5.07
C ALA A 607 -38.00 4.51 -6.45
N PHE A 608 -39.30 4.26 -6.58
CA PHE A 608 -40.06 4.51 -7.81
C PHE A 608 -40.83 5.85 -7.77
N SER A 609 -40.86 6.50 -6.61
CA SER A 609 -41.59 7.77 -6.40
C SER A 609 -40.82 9.02 -6.85
N ASN A 610 -39.60 8.87 -7.39
CA ASN A 610 -38.70 9.98 -7.71
C ASN A 610 -39.31 10.96 -8.72
N CYS A 611 -40.11 10.45 -9.66
CA CYS A 611 -40.74 11.21 -10.73
C CYS A 611 -41.98 12.01 -10.27
N LEU A 612 -42.43 11.84 -9.02
CA LEU A 612 -43.63 12.51 -8.51
C LEU A 612 -43.37 13.95 -8.04
N ASN A 613 -44.37 14.83 -8.13
CA ASN A 613 -44.34 16.10 -7.42
C ASN A 613 -45.04 15.94 -6.06
N LEU A 614 -44.26 15.61 -5.03
CA LEU A 614 -44.75 15.36 -3.66
C LEU A 614 -44.27 16.41 -2.66
N ASP A 615 -43.67 17.51 -3.11
CA ASP A 615 -43.04 18.50 -2.24
C ASP A 615 -44.03 19.12 -1.25
N PHE A 616 -45.30 19.17 -1.64
CA PHE A 616 -46.37 19.67 -0.79
C PHE A 616 -46.54 18.87 0.51
N LEU A 617 -46.12 17.59 0.56
CA LEU A 617 -46.18 16.75 1.76
C LEU A 617 -45.19 17.21 2.85
N TYR A 618 -44.19 18.01 2.49
CA TYR A 618 -43.19 18.53 3.42
C TYR A 618 -43.58 19.90 3.99
N TYR A 619 -44.70 20.49 3.56
CA TYR A 619 -45.14 21.78 4.11
C TYR A 619 -45.69 21.60 5.54
N PRO A 620 -45.25 22.42 6.53
CA PRO A 620 -45.66 22.27 7.93
C PRO A 620 -47.19 22.22 8.14
N ASP A 621 -47.94 23.02 7.37
CA ASP A 621 -49.40 23.06 7.43
C ASP A 621 -50.07 21.78 6.89
N GLN A 622 -49.39 21.04 6.01
CA GLN A 622 -49.87 19.76 5.47
C GLN A 622 -49.53 18.58 6.40
N ILE A 623 -48.47 18.71 7.20
CA ILE A 623 -48.13 17.74 8.25
C ILE A 623 -49.16 17.85 9.42
N TYR A 624 -49.80 19.01 9.59
CA TYR A 624 -50.84 19.25 10.59
C TYR A 624 -52.26 19.06 10.03
N TYR A 625 -52.74 17.82 9.93
CA TYR A 625 -54.18 17.52 9.80
C TYR A 625 -54.96 17.78 11.11
N GLY A 626 -54.45 18.67 11.97
CA GLY A 626 -54.68 18.71 13.42
C GLY A 626 -56.07 19.13 13.91
N ASN A 627 -57.01 19.51 13.04
CA ASN A 627 -58.38 19.85 13.45
C ASN A 627 -59.46 18.87 12.95
N LEU A 628 -59.10 17.79 12.22
CA LEU A 628 -60.09 16.96 11.51
C LEU A 628 -60.37 15.56 12.09
N LEU A 629 -59.70 15.11 13.17
CA LEU A 629 -59.76 13.70 13.60
C LEU A 629 -59.83 13.50 15.13
N PRO A 630 -60.82 12.77 15.69
CA PRO A 630 -60.82 12.38 17.10
C PRO A 630 -60.00 11.10 17.38
N ARG A 631 -59.38 11.07 18.56
CA ARG A 631 -58.84 9.93 19.36
C ARG A 631 -57.71 9.04 18.79
N ASN A 632 -57.32 9.11 17.51
CA ASN A 632 -56.19 8.31 16.95
C ASN A 632 -55.14 9.15 16.16
N ILE A 633 -54.92 10.40 16.59
CA ILE A 633 -54.15 11.43 15.85
C ILE A 633 -52.64 11.11 15.77
N ARG A 634 -52.06 10.56 16.85
CA ARG A 634 -50.61 10.29 16.92
C ARG A 634 -50.13 9.28 15.87
N HIS A 635 -50.93 8.25 15.59
CA HIS A 635 -50.55 7.17 14.67
C HIS A 635 -50.47 7.66 13.21
N ILE A 636 -51.40 8.51 12.78
CA ILE A 636 -51.43 9.04 11.41
C ILE A 636 -50.30 10.05 11.21
N TYR A 637 -50.06 10.92 12.20
CA TYR A 637 -48.94 11.86 12.17
C TYR A 637 -47.59 11.14 12.08
N SER A 638 -47.39 10.10 12.90
CA SER A 638 -46.20 9.25 12.88
C SER A 638 -46.02 8.58 11.50
N ILE A 639 -47.08 7.98 10.96
CA ILE A 639 -47.04 7.39 9.61
C ILE A 639 -46.70 8.44 8.54
N HIS A 640 -47.26 9.65 8.63
CA HIS A 640 -46.97 10.70 7.68
C HIS A 640 -45.48 11.07 7.71
N LEU A 641 -44.94 11.41 8.87
CA LEU A 641 -43.52 11.77 9.03
C LEU A 641 -42.58 10.66 8.59
N GLN A 642 -42.87 9.41 8.96
CA GLN A 642 -42.04 8.27 8.59
C GLN A 642 -41.99 8.05 7.07
N ASN A 643 -43.14 8.19 6.37
CA ASN A 643 -43.18 7.97 4.93
C ASN A 643 -42.60 9.15 4.14
N ILE A 644 -42.78 10.41 4.56
CA ILE A 644 -42.07 11.52 3.88
C ILE A 644 -40.56 11.40 4.07
N ALA A 645 -40.08 10.90 5.22
CA ALA A 645 -38.66 10.62 5.40
C ALA A 645 -38.16 9.56 4.40
N ARG A 646 -38.94 8.49 4.17
CA ARG A 646 -38.60 7.48 3.13
C ARG A 646 -38.58 8.07 1.73
N MET A 647 -39.53 8.94 1.40
CA MET A 647 -39.65 9.61 0.09
C MET A 647 -38.61 10.71 -0.15
N SER A 648 -37.74 10.99 0.82
CA SER A 648 -36.66 11.98 0.74
C SER A 648 -35.42 11.44 0.00
N CYS A 649 -35.63 10.73 -1.11
CA CYS A 649 -34.57 10.13 -1.92
C CYS A 649 -33.96 11.11 -2.95
N THR A 650 -34.67 12.17 -3.33
CA THR A 650 -34.17 13.23 -4.24
C THR A 650 -33.58 14.41 -3.45
N ASN A 651 -32.62 15.12 -4.03
CA ASN A 651 -31.97 16.28 -3.38
C ASN A 651 -32.98 17.34 -2.92
N GLN A 652 -34.00 17.63 -3.74
CA GLN A 652 -35.07 18.59 -3.44
C GLN A 652 -35.90 18.18 -2.21
N ARG A 653 -36.31 16.92 -2.14
CA ARG A 653 -37.12 16.41 -1.02
C ARG A 653 -36.29 16.20 0.25
N ARG A 654 -35.03 15.78 0.13
CA ARG A 654 -34.07 15.77 1.26
C ARG A 654 -33.96 17.15 1.88
N LYS A 655 -33.74 18.17 1.06
CA LYS A 655 -33.69 19.55 1.51
C LYS A 655 -34.99 19.96 2.19
N ALA A 656 -36.15 19.70 1.56
CA ALA A 656 -37.45 20.03 2.15
C ALA A 656 -37.68 19.34 3.52
N PHE A 657 -37.24 18.09 3.69
CA PHE A 657 -37.30 17.41 4.97
C PHE A 657 -36.37 18.03 6.01
N TRP A 658 -35.12 18.31 5.65
CA TRP A 658 -34.17 18.94 6.57
C TRP A 658 -34.54 20.38 6.94
N ASP A 659 -35.19 21.13 6.04
CA ASP A 659 -35.70 22.48 6.31
C ASP A 659 -36.77 22.48 7.43
N LEU A 660 -37.43 21.33 7.69
CA LEU A 660 -38.34 21.18 8.84
C LEU A 660 -37.62 21.23 10.18
N PHE A 661 -36.31 20.95 10.25
CA PHE A 661 -35.57 20.70 11.51
C PHE A 661 -35.83 21.74 12.60
N ASN A 662 -35.79 23.03 12.23
CA ASN A 662 -35.98 24.18 13.13
C ASN A 662 -37.43 24.68 13.20
N ILE A 663 -38.36 24.11 12.43
CA ILE A 663 -39.76 24.52 12.41
C ILE A 663 -40.48 23.93 13.63
N ILE A 664 -41.40 24.70 14.22
CA ILE A 664 -42.25 24.23 15.32
C ILE A 664 -43.37 23.38 14.72
N SER A 665 -43.42 22.10 15.10
CA SER A 665 -44.55 21.22 14.79
C SER A 665 -45.80 21.75 15.45
N GLN A 666 -46.84 22.05 14.66
CA GLN A 666 -48.13 22.49 15.16
C GLN A 666 -48.80 21.43 16.06
N TYR A 667 -48.49 20.14 15.85
CA TYR A 667 -49.05 19.03 16.64
C TYR A 667 -48.38 18.86 18.00
N HIS A 668 -47.05 18.83 18.03
CA HIS A 668 -46.31 18.64 19.28
C HIS A 668 -45.94 19.95 20.00
N GLN A 669 -46.17 21.10 19.37
CA GLN A 669 -45.79 22.43 19.87
C GLN A 669 -44.31 22.54 20.26
N ARG A 670 -43.45 21.80 19.54
CA ARG A 670 -41.99 21.78 19.70
C ARG A 670 -41.33 21.69 18.34
N GLU A 671 -40.07 22.11 18.26
CA GLU A 671 -39.26 21.98 17.04
C GLU A 671 -39.22 20.53 16.56
N PHE A 672 -39.24 20.29 15.25
CA PHE A 672 -39.28 18.94 14.68
C PHE A 672 -38.14 18.06 15.15
N TYR A 673 -36.92 18.60 15.32
CA TYR A 673 -35.80 17.80 15.81
C TYR A 673 -36.04 17.18 17.20
N LYS A 674 -36.99 17.71 18.00
CA LYS A 674 -37.40 17.17 19.31
C LYS A 674 -38.50 16.11 19.21
N VAL A 675 -38.95 15.76 18.00
CA VAL A 675 -40.04 14.80 17.75
C VAL A 675 -39.45 13.44 17.35
N ASP A 676 -39.86 12.38 18.05
CA ASP A 676 -39.38 11.00 17.89
C ASP A 676 -39.46 10.51 16.43
N ASP A 677 -40.62 10.70 15.78
CA ASP A 677 -40.82 10.27 14.39
C ASP A 677 -39.94 11.04 13.39
N TYR A 678 -39.63 12.30 13.69
CA TYR A 678 -38.76 13.11 12.83
C TYR A 678 -37.31 12.69 12.99
N ILE A 679 -36.80 12.52 14.22
CA ILE A 679 -35.41 12.09 14.43
C ILE A 679 -35.18 10.66 13.91
N TRP A 680 -36.20 9.81 14.00
CA TRP A 680 -36.20 8.50 13.35
C TRP A 680 -35.96 8.63 11.84
N GLY A 681 -36.71 9.51 11.17
CA GLY A 681 -36.58 9.77 9.74
C GLY A 681 -35.24 10.41 9.37
N TYR A 682 -34.80 11.39 10.16
CA TYR A 682 -33.53 12.09 9.99
C TYR A 682 -32.33 11.12 9.99
N ALA A 683 -32.30 10.17 10.94
CA ALA A 683 -31.28 9.12 11.00
C ALA A 683 -31.23 8.27 9.72
N ARG A 684 -32.40 7.91 9.16
CA ARG A 684 -32.47 7.07 7.95
C ARG A 684 -32.08 7.84 6.71
N ILE A 685 -32.43 9.12 6.60
CA ILE A 685 -31.98 9.96 5.49
C ILE A 685 -30.46 10.08 5.50
N LEU A 686 -29.83 10.25 6.66
CA LEU A 686 -28.37 10.25 6.79
C LEU A 686 -27.74 8.92 6.33
N LEU A 687 -28.32 7.78 6.74
CA LEU A 687 -27.83 6.46 6.36
C LEU A 687 -28.04 6.15 4.88
N TRP A 688 -29.21 6.43 4.32
CA TRP A 688 -29.62 5.92 3.01
C TRP A 688 -29.47 6.91 1.86
N TYR A 689 -29.60 8.22 2.12
CA TYR A 689 -29.73 9.20 1.06
C TYR A 689 -28.72 10.34 1.12
N ALA A 690 -28.14 10.63 2.29
CA ALA A 690 -27.16 11.72 2.39
C ALA A 690 -25.90 11.37 1.60
N ASN A 691 -25.49 12.31 0.76
CA ASN A 691 -24.22 12.30 0.06
C ASN A 691 -23.60 13.69 0.25
N PRO A 692 -22.59 13.80 1.13
CA PRO A 692 -21.97 15.08 1.46
C PRO A 692 -21.40 15.86 0.26
N GLU A 693 -21.07 15.20 -0.84
CA GLU A 693 -20.55 15.85 -2.06
C GLU A 693 -21.64 16.49 -2.94
N SER A 694 -22.90 16.03 -2.81
CA SER A 694 -24.02 16.44 -3.68
C SER A 694 -25.22 17.02 -2.94
N ASP A 695 -25.19 17.03 -1.61
CA ASP A 695 -26.27 17.56 -0.79
C ASP A 695 -26.33 19.09 -0.79
N CYS A 696 -27.55 19.62 -0.75
CA CYS A 696 -27.82 21.06 -0.91
C CYS A 696 -27.61 21.89 0.37
N LEU A 697 -27.33 21.27 1.51
CA LEU A 697 -27.08 21.96 2.78
C LEU A 697 -25.58 22.09 3.03
N SER A 698 -25.14 23.24 3.52
CA SER A 698 -23.74 23.44 3.89
C SER A 698 -23.37 22.63 5.13
N LEU A 699 -22.09 22.27 5.25
CA LEU A 699 -21.50 21.60 6.41
C LEU A 699 -21.79 22.36 7.72
N GLU A 700 -21.85 23.70 7.66
CA GLU A 700 -22.20 24.55 8.80
C GLU A 700 -23.60 24.26 9.35
N VAL A 701 -24.59 23.99 8.49
CA VAL A 701 -25.95 23.63 8.91
C VAL A 701 -25.96 22.28 9.64
N PHE A 702 -25.22 21.30 9.13
CA PHE A 702 -25.10 19.99 9.79
C PHE A 702 -24.37 20.06 11.13
N SER A 703 -23.37 20.94 11.26
CA SER A 703 -22.72 21.21 12.55
C SER A 703 -23.71 21.81 13.57
N GLN A 704 -24.57 22.73 13.13
CA GLN A 704 -25.64 23.27 13.97
C GLN A 704 -26.67 22.20 14.37
N HIS A 705 -27.07 21.33 13.44
CA HIS A 705 -27.96 20.21 13.72
C HIS A 705 -27.37 19.26 14.77
N PHE A 706 -26.08 18.93 14.63
CA PHE A 706 -25.36 18.09 15.59
C PHE A 706 -25.46 18.67 17.02
N ILE A 707 -25.13 19.96 17.19
CA ILE A 707 -25.17 20.64 18.50
C ILE A 707 -26.58 20.70 19.08
N LYS A 708 -27.61 20.96 18.25
CA LYS A 708 -29.01 21.04 18.70
C LYS A 708 -29.56 19.69 19.17
N ILE A 709 -29.29 18.61 18.41
CA ILE A 709 -29.66 17.24 18.81
C ILE A 709 -28.99 16.91 20.15
N LEU A 710 -27.68 17.10 20.22
CA LEU A 710 -26.86 16.81 21.40
C LEU A 710 -27.34 17.57 22.64
N SER A 711 -27.57 18.87 22.51
CA SER A 711 -28.09 19.71 23.58
C SER A 711 -29.45 19.23 24.09
N HIS A 712 -30.34 18.78 23.20
CA HIS A 712 -31.62 18.23 23.61
C HIS A 712 -31.49 16.88 24.29
N CYS A 713 -30.66 15.95 23.79
CA CYS A 713 -30.39 14.67 24.44
C CYS A 713 -29.90 14.84 25.90
N LEU A 714 -29.08 15.87 26.16
CA LEU A 714 -28.63 16.21 27.50
C LEU A 714 -29.76 16.66 28.44
N THR A 715 -30.90 17.16 27.92
CA THR A 715 -32.09 17.54 28.72
C THR A 715 -33.07 16.40 29.01
N LEU A 716 -33.00 15.28 28.28
CA LEU A 716 -34.00 14.20 28.33
C LEU A 716 -33.83 13.25 29.52
N ASN A 717 -34.89 12.52 29.89
CA ASN A 717 -34.84 11.47 30.90
C ASN A 717 -34.60 10.11 30.24
N VAL A 718 -33.48 9.46 30.56
CA VAL A 718 -33.02 8.25 29.86
C VAL A 718 -34.05 7.11 29.88
N SER A 719 -34.76 6.93 31.00
CA SER A 719 -35.74 5.84 31.13
C SER A 719 -37.02 6.09 30.34
N ARG A 720 -37.43 7.36 30.16
CA ARG A 720 -38.67 7.72 29.45
C ARG A 720 -38.47 7.94 27.96
N ASP A 721 -37.32 8.48 27.58
CA ASP A 721 -37.06 8.98 26.22
C ASP A 721 -36.12 8.04 25.43
N ARG A 722 -36.12 6.74 25.77
CA ARG A 722 -35.18 5.75 25.25
C ARG A 722 -35.21 5.62 23.72
N ASP A 723 -36.40 5.65 23.12
CA ASP A 723 -36.55 5.54 21.67
C ASP A 723 -35.98 6.76 20.94
N TYR A 724 -36.29 7.96 21.42
CA TYR A 724 -35.70 9.20 20.89
C TYR A 724 -34.17 9.17 21.01
N LEU A 725 -33.63 8.80 22.18
CA LEU A 725 -32.18 8.74 22.41
C LEU A 725 -31.49 7.74 21.48
N ARG A 726 -32.12 6.61 21.17
CA ARG A 726 -31.60 5.64 20.19
C ARG A 726 -31.47 6.28 18.80
N ASP A 727 -32.53 6.85 18.28
CA ASP A 727 -32.54 7.42 16.92
C ASP A 727 -31.71 8.71 16.81
N ALA A 728 -31.61 9.48 17.90
CA ALA A 728 -30.71 10.62 18.01
C ALA A 728 -29.23 10.21 18.03
N LEU A 729 -28.85 9.16 18.77
CA LEU A 729 -27.47 8.64 18.75
C LEU A 729 -27.07 8.14 17.37
N ILE A 730 -27.96 7.42 16.68
CA ILE A 730 -27.73 6.98 15.29
C ILE A 730 -27.51 8.21 14.39
N SER A 731 -28.32 9.25 14.54
CA SER A 731 -28.15 10.51 13.80
C SER A 731 -26.80 11.16 14.08
N LEU A 732 -26.39 11.26 15.35
CA LEU A 732 -25.10 11.86 15.74
C LEU A 732 -23.92 11.05 15.19
N ILE A 733 -24.00 9.71 15.22
CA ILE A 733 -22.98 8.82 14.65
C ILE A 733 -22.84 9.04 13.13
N TYR A 734 -23.94 9.07 12.38
CA TYR A 734 -23.87 9.32 10.95
C TYR A 734 -23.48 10.76 10.60
N LEU A 735 -23.78 11.74 11.46
CA LEU A 735 -23.26 13.10 11.28
C LEU A 735 -21.73 13.18 11.47
N LEU A 736 -21.10 12.25 12.21
CA LEU A 736 -19.63 12.22 12.29
C LEU A 736 -18.96 11.83 10.96
N THR A 737 -19.70 11.25 10.00
CA THR A 737 -19.16 10.94 8.64
C THR A 737 -18.62 12.19 7.93
N PHE A 738 -19.16 13.38 8.24
CA PHE A 738 -18.69 14.65 7.70
C PHE A 738 -17.25 15.02 8.10
N ARG A 739 -16.65 14.33 9.08
CA ARG A 739 -15.21 14.42 9.40
C ARG A 739 -14.30 14.01 8.24
N GLU A 740 -14.81 13.20 7.31
CA GLU A 740 -14.08 12.80 6.11
C GLU A 740 -13.81 14.00 5.19
N ILE A 741 -14.71 14.99 5.17
CA ILE A 741 -14.62 16.19 4.32
C ILE A 741 -14.08 17.38 5.09
N ASP A 742 -14.47 17.54 6.35
CA ASP A 742 -13.92 18.54 7.26
C ASP A 742 -13.38 17.87 8.53
N PRO A 743 -12.07 17.65 8.65
CA PRO A 743 -11.46 17.05 9.83
C PRO A 743 -11.74 17.80 11.14
N HIS A 744 -12.15 19.08 11.09
CA HIS A 744 -12.49 19.88 12.28
C HIS A 744 -13.94 19.67 12.75
N PHE A 745 -14.75 18.91 12.01
CA PHE A 745 -16.11 18.60 12.40
C PHE A 745 -16.14 17.83 13.72
N VAL A 746 -16.51 18.52 14.81
CA VAL A 746 -16.44 18.00 16.20
C VAL A 746 -15.00 17.66 16.60
N GLU A 747 -14.06 18.59 16.39
CA GLU A 747 -12.66 18.43 16.79
C GLU A 747 -12.51 18.16 18.30
N GLN A 748 -11.47 17.41 18.68
CA GLN A 748 -11.13 17.14 20.07
C GLN A 748 -10.95 18.45 20.87
N GLY A 749 -11.62 18.55 22.01
CA GLY A 749 -11.61 19.77 22.84
C GLY A 749 -12.58 20.88 22.41
N SER A 750 -13.26 20.73 21.27
CA SER A 750 -14.36 21.63 20.89
C SER A 750 -15.56 21.52 21.83
N HIS A 751 -16.42 22.55 21.85
CA HIS A 751 -17.66 22.53 22.65
C HIS A 751 -18.55 21.32 22.32
N ALA A 752 -18.67 21.00 21.02
CA ALA A 752 -19.43 19.85 20.54
C ALA A 752 -18.82 18.53 21.04
N HIS A 753 -17.50 18.39 21.02
CA HIS A 753 -16.81 17.20 21.55
C HIS A 753 -17.04 17.03 23.05
N THR A 754 -16.89 18.10 23.85
CA THR A 754 -17.14 18.06 25.30
C THR A 754 -18.58 17.69 25.64
N GLN A 755 -19.56 18.25 24.91
CA GLN A 755 -20.96 17.89 25.12
C GLN A 755 -21.26 16.44 24.72
N SER A 756 -20.61 15.92 23.68
CA SER A 756 -20.75 14.54 23.24
C SER A 756 -20.25 13.55 24.30
N LYS A 757 -19.08 13.82 24.89
CA LYS A 757 -18.57 13.05 26.03
C LYS A 757 -19.51 13.07 27.23
N ARG A 758 -20.05 14.23 27.59
CA ARG A 758 -21.07 14.34 28.66
C ARG A 758 -22.33 13.53 28.38
N LEU A 759 -22.75 13.42 27.11
CA LEU A 759 -23.88 12.58 26.74
C LEU A 759 -23.54 11.09 26.95
N CYS A 760 -22.34 10.65 26.55
CA CYS A 760 -21.88 9.28 26.76
C CYS A 760 -21.84 8.92 28.26
N GLU A 761 -21.26 9.79 29.10
CA GLU A 761 -21.23 9.64 30.56
C GLU A 761 -22.65 9.55 31.15
N LYS A 762 -23.57 10.42 30.73
CA LYS A 762 -24.97 10.39 31.18
C LYS A 762 -25.67 9.06 30.86
N LEU A 763 -25.30 8.43 29.76
CA LEU A 763 -25.90 7.18 29.27
C LEU A 763 -25.17 5.92 29.76
N GLU A 764 -24.03 6.05 30.44
CA GLU A 764 -23.21 4.92 30.90
C GLU A 764 -23.99 3.98 31.82
N GLN A 765 -24.78 4.53 32.75
CA GLN A 765 -25.60 3.74 33.69
C GLN A 765 -26.84 3.09 33.04
N ASN A 766 -27.30 3.61 31.89
CA ASN A 766 -28.48 3.14 31.18
C ASN A 766 -28.19 3.06 29.67
N PRO A 767 -27.34 2.11 29.25
CA PRO A 767 -26.83 2.07 27.89
C PRO A 767 -27.94 1.84 26.86
N ILE A 768 -27.85 2.59 25.76
CA ILE A 768 -28.80 2.50 24.65
C ILE A 768 -28.28 1.48 23.64
N ARG A 769 -29.03 0.39 23.43
CA ARG A 769 -28.71 -0.63 22.42
C ARG A 769 -29.71 -0.56 21.28
N SER A 770 -29.24 -0.78 20.05
CA SER A 770 -30.10 -1.01 18.89
C SER A 770 -30.07 -2.50 18.57
N ARG A 771 -31.23 -3.13 18.43
CA ARG A 771 -31.32 -4.51 17.90
C ARG A 771 -31.04 -4.58 16.41
N ARG A 772 -31.01 -3.42 15.75
CA ARG A 772 -30.76 -3.32 14.31
C ARG A 772 -29.29 -3.10 14.00
N ALA A 773 -28.54 -2.49 14.92
CA ALA A 773 -27.09 -2.42 14.83
C ALA A 773 -26.50 -3.75 15.26
N ASN A 774 -25.78 -4.44 14.39
CA ASN A 774 -25.11 -5.69 14.73
C ASN A 774 -23.79 -5.46 15.50
N ILE A 775 -23.77 -4.45 16.39
CA ILE A 775 -22.60 -4.07 17.18
C ILE A 775 -22.72 -4.65 18.58
N ASP A 776 -21.62 -5.22 19.09
CA ASP A 776 -21.59 -5.88 20.41
C ASP A 776 -21.62 -4.90 21.59
N VAL A 777 -21.52 -3.60 21.31
CA VAL A 777 -21.47 -2.51 22.29
C VAL A 777 -22.76 -1.67 22.26
N SER A 778 -22.96 -0.83 23.26
CA SER A 778 -24.04 0.16 23.22
C SER A 778 -23.76 1.30 22.23
N LEU A 779 -24.80 1.94 21.69
CA LEU A 779 -24.66 3.07 20.77
C LEU A 779 -23.88 4.23 21.40
N ASN A 780 -24.04 4.48 22.70
CA ASN A 780 -23.28 5.52 23.40
C ASN A 780 -21.80 5.16 23.54
N GLN A 781 -21.46 3.88 23.76
CA GLN A 781 -20.06 3.42 23.76
C GLN A 781 -19.45 3.49 22.36
N PHE A 782 -20.19 3.08 21.32
CA PHE A 782 -19.70 3.16 19.95
C PHE A 782 -19.52 4.62 19.48
N PHE A 783 -20.47 5.49 19.82
CA PHE A 783 -20.35 6.93 19.57
C PHE A 783 -19.12 7.50 20.28
N GLU A 784 -18.86 7.07 21.52
CA GLU A 784 -17.67 7.48 22.25
C GLU A 784 -16.37 7.01 21.58
N GLN A 785 -16.34 5.76 21.12
CA GLN A 785 -15.20 5.20 20.39
C GLN A 785 -14.93 5.97 19.10
N LEU A 786 -15.96 6.37 18.35
CA LEU A 786 -15.80 7.23 17.17
C LEU A 786 -15.27 8.63 17.53
N LEU A 787 -15.69 9.21 18.65
CA LEU A 787 -15.17 10.51 19.07
C LEU A 787 -13.68 10.45 19.39
N ASP A 788 -13.23 9.36 20.02
CA ASP A 788 -11.83 9.12 20.41
C ASP A 788 -10.97 8.53 19.27
N GLY A 789 -11.59 8.19 18.14
CA GLY A 789 -10.92 7.45 17.07
C GLY A 789 -10.51 6.03 17.49
N SER A 790 -11.19 5.38 18.43
CA SER A 790 -10.87 4.01 18.88
C SER A 790 -11.83 2.94 18.34
N ALA A 791 -12.74 3.30 17.44
CA ALA A 791 -13.69 2.36 16.84
C ALA A 791 -12.99 1.41 15.83
N THR A 792 -13.33 0.13 15.89
CA THR A 792 -12.79 -0.88 14.96
C THR A 792 -13.54 -0.90 13.63
N GLN A 793 -12.89 -1.40 12.58
CA GLN A 793 -13.50 -1.56 11.26
C GLN A 793 -14.71 -2.50 11.28
N GLU A 794 -14.68 -3.55 12.11
CA GLU A 794 -15.82 -4.46 12.31
C GLU A 794 -17.01 -3.72 12.93
N GLN A 795 -16.78 -2.93 13.99
CA GLN A 795 -17.83 -2.14 14.60
C GLN A 795 -18.43 -1.11 13.63
N VAL A 796 -17.59 -0.47 12.82
CA VAL A 796 -18.02 0.48 11.78
C VAL A 796 -18.85 -0.24 10.71
N SER A 797 -18.41 -1.41 10.24
CA SER A 797 -19.13 -2.21 9.24
C SER A 797 -20.50 -2.67 9.78
N ASN A 798 -20.53 -3.18 11.01
CA ASN A 798 -21.75 -3.64 11.66
C ASN A 798 -22.72 -2.49 12.02
N MET A 799 -22.21 -1.27 12.20
CA MET A 799 -23.05 -0.07 12.35
C MET A 799 -23.67 0.33 11.01
N ILE A 800 -22.99 0.14 9.87
CA ILE A 800 -23.57 0.43 8.56
C ILE A 800 -24.78 -0.50 8.29
N GLU A 801 -24.73 -1.75 8.78
CA GLU A 801 -25.80 -2.76 8.62
C GLU A 801 -27.04 -2.54 9.52
N ILE A 802 -27.35 -1.30 9.93
CA ILE A 802 -28.39 -0.98 10.94
C ILE A 802 -29.85 -1.22 10.56
N ASP A 803 -30.15 -1.96 9.49
CA ASP A 803 -31.51 -2.35 9.13
C ASP A 803 -31.64 -3.78 8.61
#